data_AF-A0AAV7C8I2-F1
#
_entry.id   AF-A0AAV7C8I2-F1
#
_cell.length_a   1.000
_cell.length_b   1.000
_cell.length_c   1.000
_cell.angle_alpha   90.00
_cell.angle_beta   90.00
_cell.angle_gamma   90.00
#
_symmetry.space_group_name_H-M   'P 1'
#
loop_
_entity.id
_entity.type
_entity.pdbx_description
1 polymer ?
#
loop_
_entity_poly.entity_id
_entity_poly.type
_entity_poly.pdbx_seq_one_letter_code
_entity_poly.pdbx_strand_id
1 'polypeptide(L)'
;MGRLKQEIHRLENELVSLREKKNSQENNIFKATQKLENLKCQLNWDQQALEAWLEESARKDEDTVAIQKYAQKDEGKIKELSLQIERLTVDSNHKRKLLDNELTETLTTQIELDKAAEDFRKAHSERQQLIQQWENTIDQMQKRDREIDQYTLQLAQVKQELRERENIIKEKIQFLDSEIENNKEYEKKISMVERKAAKLRQDYQEQEAVRSQLQDELDTLKGTVDRTATELEVMRVQVNNLKKEVRKKEESLSRAMEYNEGLAEKLKLVTDSALSMEERVQRIEEMLKEQEKTVKDLEAQLKQIREQHFKKSQELHEHKTKEKHMISEINGSQVSLRNLNSQLQKLDLHALKQQGIIYNQDFQIQQLERRLARLKGEVNTDEKHSLEMKVSDLSKTFDERKFALNILNTQHKKLQGDVRNIKRDLEKTGQEKENLNSKMEELKLFNNMSDKELKKLRTSKQDLMVDDNILKLEIKRLRDMLHNKAGDVYSLEKRKLQLQAAMKERTQEISIHKEMLKSQIRLAEQERQTISQELHERIAKVDKMRKRFEIITVAMMPPEGEEEKSQAYYIIKAAQEKEELQRVGDDLDAKIRKAEKEIGALENTLQVLNGCNNSYRKSFNKVTETSEEYEEKIQLEEQKKAAEEKYRYKRRQIKEIQEDMQIMKNTFDSMMKEEASYQEKVNEMLPSITQLNKETEDQKNKLERVMKQCSKLVKEIRSAKKSKGETEDERDINVRELRDFNKAINKMLARAMDEHPELTVPLQMYFQQFGLQIPAGTSTPGSSRSGSSRSSISSIR
;
A
#
# COMPACT_ATOMS: atom_id res chain seq x y z
N MET A 1 157.13 -58.06 -48.91
CA MET A 1 156.08 -58.82 -48.18
C MET A 1 155.46 -58.06 -46.99
N GLY A 2 156.16 -57.15 -46.27
CA GLY A 2 155.54 -56.37 -45.17
C GLY A 2 154.57 -55.26 -45.60
N ARG A 3 154.91 -54.52 -46.68
CA ARG A 3 154.10 -53.39 -47.18
C ARG A 3 152.70 -53.80 -47.68
N LEU A 4 152.60 -54.98 -48.28
CA LEU A 4 151.33 -55.52 -48.80
C LEU A 4 150.38 -55.95 -47.66
N LYS A 5 150.92 -56.43 -46.53
CA LYS A 5 150.14 -56.75 -45.33
C LYS A 5 149.60 -55.49 -44.63
N GLN A 6 150.37 -54.40 -44.62
CA GLN A 6 149.90 -53.12 -44.10
C GLN A 6 148.78 -52.52 -44.95
N GLU A 7 148.87 -52.60 -46.28
CA GLU A 7 147.80 -52.10 -47.16
C GLU A 7 146.52 -52.94 -47.06
N ILE A 8 146.64 -54.27 -46.94
CA ILE A 8 145.49 -55.15 -46.69
C ILE A 8 144.82 -54.80 -45.36
N HIS A 9 145.61 -54.58 -44.29
CA HIS A 9 145.05 -54.24 -43.00
C HIS A 9 144.38 -52.85 -42.98
N ARG A 10 144.92 -51.90 -43.77
CA ARG A 10 144.29 -50.59 -43.99
C ARG A 10 142.94 -50.74 -44.71
N LEU A 11 142.87 -51.55 -45.77
CA LEU A 11 141.64 -51.80 -46.52
C LEU A 11 140.60 -52.59 -45.70
N GLU A 12 141.03 -53.52 -44.84
CA GLU A 12 140.15 -54.20 -43.89
C GLU A 12 139.55 -53.22 -42.88
N ASN A 13 140.35 -52.30 -42.34
CA ASN A 13 139.86 -51.25 -41.44
C ASN A 13 138.92 -50.27 -42.16
N GLU A 14 139.23 -49.90 -43.41
CA GLU A 14 138.32 -49.10 -44.24
C GLU A 14 136.98 -49.84 -44.48
N LEU A 15 137.01 -51.14 -44.77
CA LEU A 15 135.80 -51.96 -44.92
C LEU A 15 134.97 -52.07 -43.63
N VAL A 16 135.62 -52.20 -42.47
CA VAL A 16 134.93 -52.16 -41.17
C VAL A 16 134.27 -50.80 -40.96
N SER A 17 134.98 -49.70 -41.23
CA SER A 17 134.43 -48.35 -41.12
C SER A 17 133.24 -48.10 -42.06
N LEU A 18 133.29 -48.65 -43.28
CA LEU A 18 132.20 -48.56 -44.25
C LEU A 18 131.00 -49.41 -43.81
N ARG A 19 131.24 -50.57 -43.19
CA ARG A 19 130.18 -51.42 -42.63
C ARG A 19 129.51 -50.77 -41.42
N GLU A 20 130.27 -50.12 -40.55
CA GLU A 20 129.72 -49.35 -39.42
C GLU A 20 128.92 -48.13 -39.91
N LYS A 21 129.43 -47.39 -40.90
CA LYS A 21 128.69 -46.29 -41.53
C LYS A 21 127.40 -46.78 -42.16
N LYS A 22 127.43 -47.89 -42.92
CA LYS A 22 126.24 -48.52 -43.49
C LYS A 22 125.23 -48.90 -42.41
N ASN A 23 125.65 -49.57 -41.34
CA ASN A 23 124.77 -49.95 -40.23
C ASN A 23 124.16 -48.72 -39.53
N SER A 24 124.92 -47.63 -39.38
CA SER A 24 124.39 -46.38 -38.80
C SER A 24 123.35 -45.72 -39.71
N GLN A 25 123.57 -45.74 -41.02
CA GLN A 25 122.61 -45.23 -42.00
C GLN A 25 121.36 -46.10 -42.08
N GLU A 26 121.49 -47.43 -42.08
CA GLU A 26 120.35 -48.37 -42.03
C GLU A 26 119.53 -48.19 -40.76
N ASN A 27 120.16 -48.02 -39.60
CA ASN A 27 119.47 -47.70 -38.35
C ASN A 27 118.76 -46.34 -38.39
N ASN A 28 119.36 -45.33 -39.01
CA ASN A 28 118.73 -44.02 -39.18
C ASN A 28 117.55 -44.09 -40.14
N ILE A 29 117.67 -44.83 -41.25
CA ILE A 29 116.57 -45.08 -42.18
C ILE A 29 115.44 -45.80 -41.43
N PHE A 30 115.73 -46.87 -40.69
CA PHE A 30 114.71 -47.60 -39.92
C PHE A 30 113.98 -46.69 -38.92
N LYS A 31 114.72 -45.86 -38.15
CA LYS A 31 114.13 -44.88 -37.23
C LYS A 31 113.29 -43.83 -37.96
N ALA A 32 113.72 -43.36 -39.12
CA ALA A 32 112.97 -42.41 -39.93
C ALA A 32 111.69 -43.05 -40.50
N THR A 33 111.76 -44.29 -40.98
CA THR A 33 110.59 -45.05 -41.46
C THR A 33 109.60 -45.30 -40.34
N GLN A 34 110.06 -45.69 -39.14
CA GLN A 34 109.18 -45.85 -37.97
C GLN A 34 108.50 -44.53 -37.58
N LYS A 35 109.23 -43.42 -37.61
CA LYS A 35 108.63 -42.09 -37.36
C LYS A 35 107.59 -41.73 -38.43
N LEU A 36 107.88 -42.01 -39.69
CA LEU A 36 106.97 -41.75 -40.80
C LEU A 36 105.69 -42.61 -40.67
N GLU A 37 105.82 -43.88 -40.27
CA GLU A 37 104.68 -44.74 -40.03
C GLU A 37 103.84 -44.28 -38.83
N ASN A 38 104.47 -43.88 -37.73
CA ASN A 38 103.76 -43.31 -36.58
C ASN A 38 103.00 -42.02 -36.95
N LEU A 39 103.61 -41.15 -37.77
CA LEU A 39 102.95 -39.93 -38.26
C LEU A 39 101.78 -40.24 -39.20
N LYS A 40 101.88 -41.28 -40.04
CA LYS A 40 100.75 -41.74 -40.86
C LYS A 40 99.60 -42.26 -40.00
N CYS A 41 99.88 -43.07 -38.98
CA CYS A 41 98.87 -43.55 -38.06
C CYS A 41 98.19 -42.38 -37.33
N GLN A 42 98.98 -41.39 -36.87
CA GLN A 42 98.44 -40.20 -36.23
C GLN A 42 97.57 -39.38 -37.18
N LEU A 43 98.04 -39.13 -38.40
CA LEU A 43 97.27 -38.40 -39.41
C LEU A 43 95.95 -39.09 -39.74
N ASN A 44 95.96 -40.42 -39.87
CA ASN A 44 94.74 -41.19 -40.12
C ASN A 44 93.77 -41.12 -38.94
N TRP A 45 94.27 -41.12 -37.69
CA TRP A 45 93.43 -40.97 -36.51
C TRP A 45 92.84 -39.56 -36.41
N ASP A 46 93.65 -38.52 -36.66
CA ASP A 46 93.22 -37.13 -36.68
C ASP A 46 92.17 -36.90 -37.79
N GLN A 47 92.34 -37.53 -38.95
CA GLN A 47 91.34 -37.49 -40.03
C GLN A 47 90.02 -38.15 -39.61
N GLN A 48 90.05 -39.35 -39.02
CA GLN A 48 88.85 -40.03 -38.53
C GLN A 48 88.15 -39.24 -37.42
N ALA A 49 88.91 -38.63 -36.51
CA ALA A 49 88.36 -37.76 -35.47
C ALA A 49 87.68 -36.53 -36.07
N LEU A 50 88.29 -35.89 -37.07
CA LEU A 50 87.72 -34.75 -37.77
C LEU A 50 86.43 -35.12 -38.51
N GLU A 51 86.42 -36.25 -39.23
CA GLU A 51 85.23 -36.74 -39.92
C GLU A 51 84.08 -37.01 -38.95
N ALA A 52 84.36 -37.64 -37.79
CA ALA A 52 83.35 -37.86 -36.74
C ALA A 52 82.81 -36.56 -36.14
N TRP A 53 83.67 -35.55 -35.93
CA TRP A 53 83.25 -34.23 -35.45
C TRP A 53 82.39 -33.48 -36.47
N LEU A 54 82.73 -33.56 -37.76
CA LEU A 54 81.94 -32.95 -38.83
C LEU A 54 80.58 -33.63 -38.96
N GLU A 55 80.51 -34.96 -38.84
CA GLU A 55 79.25 -35.69 -38.88
C GLU A 55 78.36 -35.35 -37.67
N GLU A 56 78.91 -35.29 -36.46
CA GLU A 56 78.15 -34.91 -35.26
C GLU A 56 77.69 -33.45 -35.34
N SER A 57 78.52 -32.54 -35.86
CA SER A 57 78.12 -31.14 -36.10
C SER A 57 76.95 -31.06 -37.09
N ALA A 58 77.03 -31.80 -38.20
CA ALA A 58 75.95 -31.83 -39.19
C ALA A 58 74.65 -32.38 -38.60
N ARG A 59 74.70 -33.43 -37.77
CA ARG A 59 73.54 -33.96 -37.06
C ARG A 59 72.93 -32.94 -36.10
N LYS A 60 73.76 -32.19 -35.37
CA LYS A 60 73.27 -31.10 -34.48
C LYS A 60 72.63 -29.97 -35.27
N ASP A 61 73.19 -29.60 -36.42
CA ASP A 61 72.60 -28.61 -37.29
C ASP A 61 71.24 -29.09 -37.85
N GLU A 62 71.11 -30.36 -38.22
CA GLU A 62 69.84 -30.96 -38.62
C GLU A 62 68.80 -30.96 -37.48
N ASP A 63 69.20 -31.36 -36.27
CA ASP A 63 68.34 -31.34 -35.08
C ASP A 63 67.86 -29.92 -34.76
N THR A 64 68.75 -28.93 -34.81
CA THR A 64 68.38 -27.53 -34.55
C THR A 64 67.41 -26.99 -35.61
N VAL A 65 67.62 -27.32 -36.88
CA VAL A 65 66.67 -26.98 -37.97
C VAL A 65 65.33 -27.67 -37.76
N ALA A 66 65.30 -28.92 -37.31
CA ALA A 66 64.05 -29.62 -36.99
C ALA A 66 63.30 -28.97 -35.83
N ILE A 67 63.99 -28.61 -34.74
CA ILE A 67 63.42 -27.90 -33.59
C ILE A 67 62.84 -26.55 -34.03
N GLN A 68 63.57 -25.77 -34.85
CA GLN A 68 63.06 -24.51 -35.37
C GLN A 68 61.79 -24.68 -36.21
N LYS A 69 61.73 -25.72 -37.06
CA LYS A 69 60.52 -26.03 -37.84
C LYS A 69 59.33 -26.38 -36.94
N TYR A 70 59.53 -27.14 -35.87
CA TYR A 70 58.46 -27.44 -34.91
C TYR A 70 58.02 -26.19 -34.14
N ALA A 71 58.97 -25.38 -33.68
CA ALA A 71 58.66 -24.12 -33.01
C ALA A 71 57.83 -23.18 -33.90
N GLN A 72 58.16 -23.06 -35.19
CA GLN A 72 57.36 -22.27 -36.14
C GLN A 72 55.95 -22.84 -36.35
N LYS A 73 55.79 -24.16 -36.41
CA LYS A 73 54.47 -24.80 -36.51
C LYS A 73 53.64 -24.56 -35.25
N ASP A 74 54.25 -24.67 -34.08
CA ASP A 74 53.59 -24.43 -32.80
C ASP A 74 53.19 -22.96 -32.66
N GLU A 75 54.05 -22.02 -33.07
CA GLU A 75 53.73 -20.59 -33.08
C GLU A 75 52.56 -20.29 -34.03
N GLY A 76 52.53 -20.93 -35.21
CA GLY A 76 51.39 -20.88 -36.12
C GLY A 76 50.10 -21.39 -35.49
N LYS A 77 50.18 -22.52 -34.76
CA LYS A 77 49.01 -23.10 -34.09
C LYS A 77 48.52 -22.23 -32.93
N ILE A 78 49.43 -21.66 -32.16
CA ILE A 78 49.12 -20.71 -31.07
C ILE A 78 48.39 -19.48 -31.63
N LYS A 79 48.86 -18.92 -32.76
CA LYS A 79 48.19 -17.79 -33.43
C LYS A 79 46.77 -18.16 -33.87
N GLU A 80 46.60 -19.33 -34.50
CA GLU A 80 45.28 -19.81 -34.92
C GLU A 80 44.32 -19.98 -33.74
N LEU A 81 44.76 -20.63 -32.65
CA LEU A 81 43.95 -20.82 -31.45
C LEU A 81 43.64 -19.50 -30.76
N SER A 82 44.59 -18.55 -30.73
CA SER A 82 44.36 -17.22 -30.15
C SER A 82 43.28 -16.45 -30.90
N LEU A 83 43.33 -16.47 -32.24
CA LEU A 83 42.30 -15.87 -33.09
C LEU A 83 40.94 -16.55 -32.90
N GLN A 84 40.92 -17.87 -32.70
CA GLN A 84 39.68 -18.61 -32.43
C GLN A 84 39.08 -18.23 -31.07
N ILE A 85 39.91 -18.10 -30.03
CA ILE A 85 39.47 -17.64 -28.70
C ILE A 85 38.91 -16.22 -28.79
N GLU A 86 39.60 -15.32 -29.49
CA GLU A 86 39.13 -13.94 -29.67
C GLU A 86 37.77 -13.90 -30.37
N ARG A 87 37.60 -14.66 -31.48
CA ARG A 87 36.33 -14.78 -32.19
C ARG A 87 35.22 -15.31 -31.28
N LEU A 88 35.46 -16.41 -30.56
CA LEU A 88 34.47 -16.98 -29.64
C LEU A 88 34.12 -16.03 -28.48
N THR A 89 35.08 -15.23 -28.03
CA THR A 89 34.87 -14.21 -26.98
C THR A 89 33.99 -13.07 -27.50
N VAL A 90 34.23 -12.61 -28.73
CA VAL A 90 33.38 -11.61 -29.39
C VAL A 90 31.97 -12.16 -29.59
N ASP A 91 31.82 -13.38 -30.09
CA ASP A 91 30.52 -14.03 -30.30
C ASP A 91 29.76 -14.22 -28.98
N SER A 92 30.46 -14.64 -27.91
CA SER A 92 29.88 -14.77 -26.57
C SER A 92 29.38 -13.43 -26.03
N ASN A 93 30.18 -12.38 -26.17
CA ASN A 93 29.78 -11.03 -25.78
C ASN A 93 28.61 -10.50 -26.62
N HIS A 94 28.57 -10.80 -27.92
CA HIS A 94 27.45 -10.43 -28.78
C HIS A 94 26.16 -11.14 -28.35
N LYS A 95 26.22 -12.46 -28.10
CA LYS A 95 25.07 -13.24 -27.60
C LYS A 95 24.60 -12.75 -26.23
N ARG A 96 25.52 -12.36 -25.34
CA ARG A 96 25.17 -11.76 -24.05
C ARG A 96 24.43 -10.44 -24.21
N LYS A 97 24.91 -9.55 -25.10
CA LYS A 97 24.21 -8.29 -25.40
C LYS A 97 22.81 -8.51 -25.99
N LEU A 98 22.66 -9.49 -26.88
CA LEU A 98 21.36 -9.87 -27.41
C LEU A 98 20.44 -10.37 -26.30
N LEU A 99 20.92 -11.25 -25.43
CA LEU A 99 20.15 -11.74 -24.28
C LEU A 99 19.73 -10.59 -23.34
N ASP A 100 20.64 -9.68 -23.03
CA ASP A 100 20.35 -8.52 -22.19
C ASP A 100 19.27 -7.63 -22.84
N ASN A 101 19.34 -7.41 -24.15
CA ASN A 101 18.32 -6.66 -24.90
C ASN A 101 16.96 -7.38 -24.87
N GLU A 102 16.90 -8.66 -25.21
CA GLU A 102 15.66 -9.46 -25.18
C GLU A 102 15.05 -9.50 -23.76
N LEU A 103 15.89 -9.57 -22.72
CA LEU A 103 15.45 -9.48 -21.33
C LEU A 103 14.83 -8.12 -21.02
N THR A 104 15.46 -7.02 -21.47
CA THR A 104 14.90 -5.68 -21.29
C THR A 104 13.58 -5.52 -22.04
N GLU A 105 13.47 -6.02 -23.27
CA GLU A 105 12.23 -5.97 -24.06
C GLU A 105 11.12 -6.80 -23.39
N THR A 106 11.43 -8.01 -22.93
CA THR A 106 10.49 -8.86 -22.18
C THR A 106 10.04 -8.19 -20.88
N LEU A 107 10.95 -7.55 -20.15
CA LEU A 107 10.60 -6.82 -18.93
C LEU A 107 9.71 -5.61 -19.23
N THR A 108 10.02 -4.85 -20.29
CA THR A 108 9.19 -3.70 -20.70
C THR A 108 7.79 -4.13 -21.11
N THR A 109 7.66 -5.20 -21.91
CA THR A 109 6.36 -5.74 -22.31
C THR A 109 5.57 -6.30 -21.12
N GLN A 110 6.25 -6.93 -20.14
CA GLN A 110 5.60 -7.35 -18.90
C GLN A 110 5.06 -6.15 -18.09
N ILE A 111 5.84 -5.07 -17.96
CA ILE A 111 5.40 -3.84 -17.29
C ILE A 111 4.20 -3.22 -18.02
N GLU A 112 4.22 -3.19 -19.36
CA GLU A 112 3.10 -2.71 -20.18
C GLU A 112 1.84 -3.57 -19.98
N LEU A 113 1.98 -4.90 -19.91
CA LEU A 113 0.87 -5.81 -19.62
C LEU A 113 0.30 -5.60 -18.22
N ASP A 114 1.15 -5.45 -17.20
CA ASP A 114 0.72 -5.18 -15.83
C ASP A 114 -0.01 -3.84 -15.74
N LYS A 115 0.52 -2.81 -16.42
CA LYS A 115 -0.11 -1.49 -16.52
C LYS A 115 -1.47 -1.57 -17.22
N ALA A 116 -1.56 -2.30 -18.33
CA ALA A 116 -2.82 -2.53 -19.03
C ALA A 116 -3.83 -3.28 -18.15
N ALA A 117 -3.39 -4.29 -17.38
CA ALA A 117 -4.25 -5.02 -16.46
C ALA A 117 -4.77 -4.13 -15.32
N GLU A 118 -3.94 -3.24 -14.77
CA GLU A 118 -4.38 -2.22 -13.82
C GLU A 118 -5.41 -1.28 -14.41
N ASP A 119 -5.17 -0.78 -15.62
CA ASP A 119 -6.09 0.12 -16.32
C ASP A 119 -7.41 -0.59 -16.65
N PHE A 120 -7.39 -1.89 -16.99
CA PHE A 120 -8.59 -2.72 -17.14
C PHE A 120 -9.37 -2.85 -15.83
N ARG A 121 -8.70 -3.10 -14.69
CA ARG A 121 -9.38 -3.15 -13.38
C ARG A 121 -10.00 -1.81 -13.02
N LYS A 122 -9.29 -0.70 -13.29
CA LYS A 122 -9.78 0.66 -13.05
C LYS A 122 -11.01 0.95 -13.91
N ALA A 123 -10.94 0.72 -15.22
CA ALA A 123 -12.05 0.88 -16.15
C ALA A 123 -13.25 -0.01 -15.79
N HIS A 124 -13.01 -1.24 -15.33
CA HIS A 124 -14.07 -2.12 -14.86
C HIS A 124 -14.76 -1.56 -13.60
N SER A 125 -13.99 -1.00 -12.65
CA SER A 125 -14.56 -0.36 -11.46
C SER A 125 -15.38 0.89 -11.81
N GLU A 126 -14.88 1.73 -12.72
CA GLU A 126 -15.56 2.93 -13.21
C GLU A 126 -16.86 2.56 -13.95
N ARG A 127 -16.82 1.52 -14.79
CA ARG A 127 -18.01 0.97 -15.45
C ARG A 127 -19.03 0.49 -14.43
N GLN A 128 -18.61 -0.23 -13.39
CA GLN A 128 -19.53 -0.73 -12.36
C GLN A 128 -20.17 0.43 -11.56
N GLN A 129 -19.39 1.46 -11.22
CA GLN A 129 -19.91 2.67 -10.59
C GLN A 129 -20.91 3.39 -11.49
N LEU A 130 -20.61 3.50 -12.80
CA LEU A 130 -21.52 4.10 -13.77
C LEU A 130 -22.82 3.30 -13.88
N ILE A 131 -22.75 1.97 -13.96
CA ILE A 131 -23.93 1.09 -13.96
C ILE A 131 -24.76 1.32 -12.71
N GLN A 132 -24.14 1.38 -11.53
CA GLN A 132 -24.85 1.61 -10.29
C GLN A 132 -25.50 3.00 -10.23
N GLN A 133 -24.84 4.03 -10.77
CA GLN A 133 -25.44 5.37 -10.91
C GLN A 133 -26.64 5.36 -11.88
N TRP A 134 -26.53 4.63 -12.99
CA TRP A 134 -27.60 4.45 -13.96
C TRP A 134 -28.80 3.69 -13.36
N GLU A 135 -28.56 2.58 -12.68
CA GLU A 135 -29.59 1.82 -11.95
C GLU A 135 -30.30 2.70 -10.93
N ASN A 136 -29.56 3.49 -10.15
CA ASN A 136 -30.13 4.43 -9.20
C ASN A 136 -30.99 5.51 -9.88
N THR A 137 -30.58 5.99 -11.06
CA THR A 137 -31.35 6.99 -11.83
C THR A 137 -32.62 6.38 -12.40
N ILE A 138 -32.57 5.13 -12.88
CA ILE A 138 -33.75 4.38 -13.33
C ILE A 138 -34.73 4.17 -12.17
N ASP A 139 -34.24 3.78 -10.99
CA ASP A 139 -35.08 3.60 -9.81
C ASP A 139 -35.74 4.91 -9.35
N GLN A 140 -35.01 6.03 -9.42
CA GLN A 140 -35.56 7.35 -9.14
C GLN A 140 -36.63 7.74 -10.17
N MET A 141 -36.40 7.47 -11.46
CA MET A 141 -37.36 7.71 -12.52
C MET A 141 -38.63 6.88 -12.31
N GLN A 142 -38.51 5.58 -12.02
CA GLN A 142 -39.67 4.73 -11.73
C GLN A 142 -40.45 5.19 -10.49
N LYS A 143 -39.77 5.69 -9.45
CA LYS A 143 -40.45 6.28 -8.29
C LYS A 143 -41.22 7.54 -8.69
N ARG A 144 -40.63 8.41 -9.50
CA ARG A 144 -41.28 9.61 -10.03
C ARG A 144 -42.48 9.27 -10.90
N ASP A 145 -42.39 8.25 -11.75
CA ASP A 145 -43.51 7.79 -12.56
C ASP A 145 -44.67 7.30 -11.69
N ARG A 146 -44.38 6.51 -10.64
CA ARG A 146 -45.41 6.08 -9.66
C ARG A 146 -46.03 7.27 -8.92
N GLU A 147 -45.24 8.28 -8.57
CA GLU A 147 -45.73 9.52 -7.95
C GLU A 147 -46.64 10.29 -8.93
N ILE A 148 -46.25 10.40 -10.20
CA ILE A 148 -47.06 11.01 -11.27
C ILE A 148 -48.38 10.26 -11.46
N ASP A 149 -48.36 8.93 -11.46
CA ASP A 149 -49.57 8.11 -11.55
C ASP A 149 -50.50 8.36 -10.35
N GLN A 150 -49.94 8.45 -9.14
CA GLN A 150 -50.69 8.79 -7.94
C GLN A 150 -51.31 10.18 -8.02
N TYR A 151 -50.55 11.19 -8.46
CA TYR A 151 -51.07 12.54 -8.67
C TYR A 151 -52.13 12.59 -9.77
N THR A 152 -51.98 11.78 -10.81
CA THR A 152 -52.97 11.67 -11.89
C THR A 152 -54.28 11.06 -11.37
N LEU A 153 -54.20 10.04 -10.51
CA LEU A 153 -55.37 9.47 -9.86
C LEU A 153 -56.05 10.47 -8.92
N GLN A 154 -55.29 11.19 -8.11
CA GLN A 154 -55.81 12.25 -7.24
C GLN A 154 -56.47 13.37 -8.06
N LEU A 155 -55.86 13.79 -9.16
CA LEU A 155 -56.44 14.78 -10.06
C LEU A 155 -57.74 14.27 -10.68
N ALA A 156 -57.81 12.98 -11.04
CA ALA A 156 -59.04 12.37 -11.56
C ALA A 156 -60.16 12.34 -10.51
N GLN A 157 -59.83 12.01 -9.25
CA GLN A 157 -60.76 12.07 -8.12
C GLN A 157 -61.28 13.49 -7.90
N VAL A 158 -60.39 14.49 -7.82
CA VAL A 158 -60.78 15.90 -7.65
C VAL A 158 -61.63 16.38 -8.83
N LYS A 159 -61.32 15.99 -10.07
CA LYS A 159 -62.15 16.29 -11.24
C LYS A 159 -63.52 15.61 -11.19
N GLN A 160 -63.62 14.43 -10.59
CA GLN A 160 -64.91 13.77 -10.39
C GLN A 160 -65.73 14.51 -9.32
N GLU A 161 -65.13 14.82 -8.17
CA GLU A 161 -65.80 15.61 -7.12
C GLU A 161 -66.26 16.98 -7.63
N LEU A 162 -65.46 17.63 -8.49
CA LEU A 162 -65.82 18.89 -9.11
C LEU A 162 -67.03 18.74 -10.03
N ARG A 163 -67.08 17.68 -10.86
CA ARG A 163 -68.25 17.37 -11.70
C ARG A 163 -69.50 17.07 -10.86
N GLU A 164 -69.36 16.32 -9.77
CA GLU A 164 -70.46 16.04 -8.86
C GLU A 164 -70.99 17.33 -8.20
N ARG A 165 -70.10 18.21 -7.74
CA ARG A 165 -70.49 19.53 -7.22
C ARG A 165 -71.11 20.44 -8.27
N GLU A 166 -70.59 20.45 -9.49
CA GLU A 166 -71.20 21.18 -10.61
C GLU A 166 -72.61 20.69 -10.91
N ASN A 167 -72.84 19.37 -10.86
CA ASN A 167 -74.18 18.80 -11.02
C ASN A 167 -75.11 19.23 -9.89
N ILE A 168 -74.67 19.18 -8.63
CA ILE A 168 -75.44 19.68 -7.48
C ILE A 168 -75.76 21.17 -7.66
N ILE A 169 -74.79 21.99 -8.09
CA ILE A 169 -75.02 23.41 -8.34
C ILE A 169 -76.07 23.60 -9.43
N LYS A 170 -76.00 22.84 -10.54
CA LYS A 170 -77.01 22.89 -11.61
C LYS A 170 -78.40 22.51 -11.09
N GLU A 171 -78.51 21.45 -10.29
CA GLU A 171 -79.78 21.05 -9.65
C GLU A 171 -80.31 22.16 -8.73
N LYS A 172 -79.43 22.81 -7.95
CA LYS A 172 -79.82 23.93 -7.09
C LYS A 172 -80.25 25.17 -7.87
N ILE A 173 -79.61 25.46 -9.00
CA ILE A 173 -80.02 26.54 -9.92
C ILE A 173 -81.40 26.22 -10.51
N GLN A 174 -81.60 25.01 -11.03
CA GLN A 174 -82.90 24.59 -11.58
C GLN A 174 -84.01 24.63 -10.52
N PHE A 175 -83.73 24.19 -9.30
CA PHE A 175 -84.66 24.29 -8.18
C PHE A 175 -84.98 25.76 -7.87
N LEU A 176 -83.96 26.62 -7.79
CA LEU A 176 -84.17 28.05 -7.57
C LEU A 176 -85.03 28.68 -8.67
N ASP A 177 -84.77 28.37 -9.94
CA ASP A 177 -85.56 28.86 -11.06
C ASP A 177 -87.02 28.41 -10.97
N SER A 178 -87.26 27.14 -10.60
CA SER A 178 -88.61 26.62 -10.37
C SER A 178 -89.33 27.31 -9.22
N GLU A 179 -88.62 27.63 -8.13
CA GLU A 179 -89.17 28.37 -6.99
C GLU A 179 -89.43 29.84 -7.34
N ILE A 180 -88.58 30.48 -8.15
CA ILE A 180 -88.82 31.83 -8.67
C ILE A 180 -90.08 31.83 -9.54
N GLU A 181 -90.27 30.82 -10.38
CA GLU A 181 -91.46 30.71 -11.23
C GLU A 181 -92.73 30.45 -10.41
N ASN A 182 -92.66 29.55 -9.42
CA ASN A 182 -93.73 29.34 -8.44
C ASN A 182 -94.09 30.64 -7.71
N ASN A 183 -93.09 31.40 -7.24
CA ASN A 183 -93.31 32.68 -6.58
C ASN A 183 -94.00 33.70 -7.52
N LYS A 184 -93.59 33.79 -8.79
CA LYS A 184 -94.28 34.62 -9.79
C LYS A 184 -95.73 34.18 -10.01
N GLU A 185 -96.01 32.88 -9.99
CA GLU A 185 -97.40 32.39 -10.06
C GLU A 185 -98.21 32.78 -8.81
N TYR A 186 -97.63 32.67 -7.62
CA TYR A 186 -98.28 33.10 -6.39
C TYR A 186 -98.53 34.61 -6.38
N GLU A 187 -97.59 35.44 -6.82
CA GLU A 187 -97.79 36.88 -6.98
C GLU A 187 -98.94 37.21 -7.94
N LYS A 188 -99.05 36.49 -9.08
CA LYS A 188 -100.19 36.63 -10.00
C LYS A 188 -101.52 36.25 -9.32
N LYS A 189 -101.55 35.14 -8.56
CA LYS A 189 -102.73 34.70 -7.81
C LYS A 189 -103.11 35.73 -6.75
N ILE A 190 -102.15 36.26 -5.99
CA ILE A 190 -102.35 37.32 -5.00
C ILE A 190 -102.94 38.56 -5.68
N SER A 191 -102.34 39.05 -6.77
CA SER A 191 -102.86 40.22 -7.50
C SER A 191 -104.30 40.01 -8.00
N MET A 192 -104.64 38.80 -8.46
CA MET A 192 -106.01 38.48 -8.86
C MET A 192 -106.98 38.49 -7.66
N VAL A 193 -106.57 37.93 -6.52
CA VAL A 193 -107.37 37.94 -5.30
C VAL A 193 -107.53 39.35 -4.75
N GLU A 194 -106.49 40.18 -4.77
CA GLU A 194 -106.54 41.58 -4.36
C GLU A 194 -107.51 42.39 -5.22
N ARG A 195 -107.52 42.19 -6.55
CA ARG A 195 -108.52 42.82 -7.43
C ARG A 195 -109.95 42.37 -7.09
N LYS A 196 -110.17 41.08 -6.82
CA LYS A 196 -111.47 40.56 -6.39
C LYS A 196 -111.90 41.16 -5.05
N ALA A 197 -110.98 41.24 -4.09
CA ALA A 197 -111.24 41.84 -2.78
C ALA A 197 -111.54 43.34 -2.89
N ALA A 198 -110.85 44.08 -3.76
CA ALA A 198 -111.15 45.48 -4.04
C ALA A 198 -112.56 45.65 -4.63
N LYS A 199 -112.94 44.80 -5.59
CA LYS A 199 -114.29 44.80 -6.16
C LYS A 199 -115.37 44.52 -5.11
N LEU A 200 -115.17 43.48 -4.28
CA LEU A 200 -116.11 43.17 -3.19
C LEU A 200 -116.22 44.31 -2.15
N ARG A 201 -115.13 45.02 -1.87
CA ARG A 201 -115.18 46.21 -0.99
C ARG A 201 -115.99 47.34 -1.61
N GLN A 202 -115.86 47.56 -2.92
CA GLN A 202 -116.66 48.55 -3.65
C GLN A 202 -118.15 48.15 -3.65
N ASP A 203 -118.47 46.91 -4.00
CA ASP A 203 -119.84 46.39 -3.98
C ASP A 203 -120.46 46.54 -2.58
N TYR A 204 -119.69 46.26 -1.51
CA TYR A 204 -120.14 46.46 -0.13
C TYR A 204 -120.43 47.93 0.18
N GLN A 205 -119.58 48.87 -0.23
CA GLN A 205 -119.81 50.31 -0.04
C GLN A 205 -121.06 50.80 -0.78
N GLU A 206 -121.31 50.30 -1.99
CA GLU A 206 -122.52 50.62 -2.76
C GLU A 206 -123.78 50.10 -2.07
N GLN A 207 -123.76 48.86 -1.56
CA GLN A 207 -124.89 48.29 -0.82
C GLN A 207 -125.14 49.01 0.51
N GLU A 208 -124.09 49.42 1.22
CA GLU A 208 -124.24 50.17 2.47
C GLU A 208 -124.84 51.57 2.22
N ALA A 209 -124.50 52.21 1.10
CA ALA A 209 -125.12 53.47 0.69
C ALA A 209 -126.63 53.30 0.42
N VAL A 210 -127.03 52.23 -0.27
CA VAL A 210 -128.45 51.90 -0.51
C VAL A 210 -129.18 51.63 0.80
N ARG A 211 -128.56 50.88 1.72
CA ARG A 211 -129.12 50.62 3.06
C ARG A 211 -129.37 51.93 3.83
N SER A 212 -128.44 52.88 3.76
CA SER A 212 -128.59 54.20 4.41
C SER A 212 -129.76 54.98 3.81
N GLN A 213 -129.91 54.99 2.48
CA GLN A 213 -131.04 55.67 1.81
C GLN A 213 -132.39 55.09 2.23
N LEU A 214 -132.52 53.76 2.28
CA LEU A 214 -133.74 53.09 2.74
C LEU A 214 -134.05 53.37 4.21
N GLN A 215 -133.02 53.53 5.05
CA GLN A 215 -133.19 53.93 6.44
C GLN A 215 -133.76 55.36 6.56
N ASP A 216 -133.24 56.29 5.77
CA ASP A 216 -133.74 57.67 5.73
C ASP A 216 -135.21 57.70 5.26
N GLU A 217 -135.57 56.91 4.25
CA GLU A 217 -136.97 56.76 3.79
C GLU A 217 -137.88 56.21 4.90
N LEU A 218 -137.45 55.19 5.64
CA LEU A 218 -138.21 54.62 6.75
C LEU A 218 -138.47 55.65 7.86
N ASP A 219 -137.47 56.46 8.20
CA ASP A 219 -137.57 57.43 9.27
C ASP A 219 -138.48 58.62 8.87
N THR A 220 -138.52 59.01 7.59
CA THR A 220 -139.53 59.97 7.10
C THR A 220 -140.95 59.41 7.21
N LEU A 221 -141.17 58.14 6.87
CA LEU A 221 -142.47 57.47 6.98
C LEU A 221 -142.94 57.37 8.44
N LYS A 222 -142.06 57.03 9.39
CA LYS A 222 -142.39 57.06 10.83
C LYS A 222 -142.86 58.43 11.29
N GLY A 223 -142.18 59.49 10.86
CA GLY A 223 -142.57 60.86 11.18
C GLY A 223 -143.97 61.23 10.67
N THR A 224 -144.42 60.67 9.54
CA THR A 224 -145.79 60.87 9.04
C THR A 224 -146.84 60.12 9.86
N VAL A 225 -146.55 58.87 10.25
CA VAL A 225 -147.44 58.04 11.05
C VAL A 225 -147.66 58.64 12.44
N ASP A 226 -146.59 59.09 13.10
CA ASP A 226 -146.69 59.71 14.43
C ASP A 226 -147.58 60.97 14.41
N ARG A 227 -147.51 61.78 13.35
CA ARG A 227 -148.40 62.94 13.16
C ARG A 227 -149.87 62.52 13.08
N THR A 228 -150.18 61.52 12.24
CA THR A 228 -151.56 61.02 12.11
C THR A 228 -152.09 60.39 13.40
N ALA A 229 -151.24 59.73 14.19
CA ALA A 229 -151.61 59.18 15.49
C ALA A 229 -151.96 60.28 16.51
N THR A 230 -151.21 61.39 16.52
CA THR A 230 -151.51 62.53 17.41
C THR A 230 -152.84 63.22 17.07
N GLU A 231 -153.16 63.38 15.78
CA GLU A 231 -154.45 63.96 15.36
C GLU A 231 -155.64 63.07 15.74
N LEU A 232 -155.48 61.74 15.64
CA LEU A 232 -156.51 60.77 16.01
C LEU A 232 -156.78 60.75 17.53
N GLU A 233 -155.74 60.98 18.34
CA GLU A 233 -155.88 61.05 19.80
C GLU A 233 -156.59 62.34 20.25
N VAL A 234 -156.36 63.47 19.58
CA VAL A 234 -157.12 64.72 19.82
C VAL A 234 -158.62 64.52 19.53
N MET A 235 -158.96 63.82 18.45
CA MET A 235 -160.35 63.50 18.11
C MET A 235 -161.00 62.57 19.14
N ARG A 236 -160.26 61.60 19.69
CA ARG A 236 -160.75 60.70 20.75
C ARG A 236 -161.09 61.43 22.05
N VAL A 237 -160.32 62.45 22.44
CA VAL A 237 -160.60 63.26 23.63
C VAL A 237 -161.91 64.07 23.47
N GLN A 238 -162.19 64.60 22.29
CA GLN A 238 -163.45 65.30 22.01
C GLN A 238 -164.67 64.36 22.12
N VAL A 239 -164.58 63.14 21.57
CA VAL A 239 -165.63 62.13 21.68
C VAL A 239 -165.88 61.73 23.14
N ASN A 240 -164.82 61.67 23.96
CA ASN A 240 -164.95 61.29 25.36
C ASN A 240 -165.62 62.39 26.21
N ASN A 241 -165.45 63.67 25.86
CA ASN A 241 -166.15 64.78 26.50
C ASN A 241 -167.64 64.82 26.16
N LEU A 242 -168.02 64.52 24.91
CA LEU A 242 -169.43 64.36 24.51
C LEU A 242 -170.11 63.20 25.24
N LYS A 243 -169.39 62.08 25.46
CA LYS A 243 -169.89 60.95 26.27
C LYS A 243 -170.16 61.32 27.73
N LYS A 244 -169.47 62.31 28.31
CA LYS A 244 -169.73 62.79 29.69
C LYS A 244 -170.97 63.67 29.78
N GLU A 245 -171.35 64.40 28.73
CA GLU A 245 -172.60 65.16 28.69
C GLU A 245 -173.84 64.27 28.52
N VAL A 246 -173.71 63.18 27.75
CA VAL A 246 -174.77 62.17 27.60
C VAL A 246 -175.13 61.53 28.96
N ARG A 247 -174.11 61.18 29.77
CA ARG A 247 -174.34 60.62 31.12
C ARG A 247 -175.11 61.54 32.06
N LYS A 248 -174.89 62.86 31.98
CA LYS A 248 -175.65 63.83 32.80
C LYS A 248 -177.12 63.96 32.37
N LYS A 249 -177.42 63.70 31.09
CA LYS A 249 -178.80 63.66 30.58
C LYS A 249 -179.51 62.35 30.95
N GLU A 250 -178.78 61.23 30.99
CA GLU A 250 -179.29 59.92 31.45
C GLU A 250 -179.74 59.94 32.92
N GLU A 251 -179.01 60.63 33.81
CA GLU A 251 -179.40 60.81 35.23
C GLU A 251 -180.66 61.68 35.44
N SER A 252 -181.05 62.45 34.42
CA SER A 252 -182.28 63.25 34.42
C SER A 252 -183.47 62.45 33.86
N LEU A 253 -183.21 61.48 32.98
CA LEU A 253 -184.20 60.55 32.43
C LEU A 253 -184.63 59.50 33.47
N SER A 254 -183.70 59.02 34.30
CA SER A 254 -183.99 58.04 35.36
C SER A 254 -185.00 58.56 36.41
N ARG A 255 -185.00 59.87 36.69
CA ARG A 255 -185.98 60.52 37.59
C ARG A 255 -187.36 60.71 36.95
N ALA A 256 -187.46 60.67 35.62
CA ALA A 256 -188.74 60.70 34.90
C ALA A 256 -189.35 59.29 34.71
N MET A 257 -188.53 58.24 34.81
CA MET A 257 -188.98 56.84 34.71
C MET A 257 -189.70 56.34 35.97
N GLU A 258 -189.31 56.79 37.18
CA GLU A 258 -190.04 56.49 38.43
C GLU A 258 -191.49 57.02 38.45
N TYR A 259 -191.83 57.94 37.54
CA TYR A 259 -193.18 58.50 37.38
C TYR A 259 -194.04 57.73 36.36
N ASN A 260 -193.42 56.99 35.44
CA ASN A 260 -194.10 56.23 34.37
C ASN A 260 -194.24 54.72 34.68
N GLU A 261 -193.68 54.26 35.80
CA GLU A 261 -193.87 52.91 36.37
C GLU A 261 -194.93 52.89 37.48
N GLY A 262 -195.78 53.93 37.53
CA GLY A 262 -197.16 53.69 37.87
C GLY A 262 -197.81 52.75 36.85
N LEU A 263 -199.10 52.52 37.06
CA LEU A 263 -200.05 52.39 35.95
C LEU A 263 -200.03 51.07 35.16
N ALA A 264 -199.02 50.21 35.28
CA ALA A 264 -199.10 48.82 34.81
C ALA A 264 -199.98 47.95 35.74
N GLU A 265 -200.01 48.21 37.04
CA GLU A 265 -200.79 47.40 38.01
C GLU A 265 -202.19 47.95 38.32
N LYS A 266 -202.62 49.00 37.63
CA LYS A 266 -204.02 49.47 37.64
C LYS A 266 -204.93 48.75 36.64
N LEU A 267 -204.41 47.79 35.86
CA LEU A 267 -205.19 47.03 34.86
C LEU A 267 -205.44 45.56 35.24
N LYS A 268 -205.36 45.25 36.54
CA LYS A 268 -206.18 44.19 37.16
C LYS A 268 -207.29 44.75 38.05
N LEU A 269 -207.76 45.94 37.65
CA LEU A 269 -209.17 46.26 37.45
C LEU A 269 -210.07 45.07 37.84
N VAL A 270 -210.64 45.14 39.04
CA VAL A 270 -211.99 45.68 39.20
C VAL A 270 -213.01 44.67 38.67
N THR A 271 -213.30 43.71 39.54
CA THR A 271 -214.46 42.81 39.67
C THR A 271 -213.97 41.74 40.66
N ASP A 272 -213.99 41.99 41.97
CA ASP A 272 -215.24 42.05 42.70
C ASP A 272 -215.39 43.29 43.58
N SER A 273 -216.30 44.13 43.10
CA SER A 273 -216.97 45.19 43.82
C SER A 273 -218.23 44.68 44.52
N ALA A 274 -218.60 45.39 45.58
CA ALA A 274 -219.94 45.55 46.17
C ALA A 274 -220.18 44.74 47.46
N LEU A 275 -220.03 45.38 48.63
CA LEU A 275 -221.02 46.25 49.32
C LEU A 275 -221.97 45.37 50.15
N SER A 276 -221.96 45.47 51.48
CA SER A 276 -222.54 46.57 52.28
C SER A 276 -223.78 46.01 52.96
N MET A 277 -223.99 46.12 54.26
CA MET A 277 -223.34 46.90 55.31
C MET A 277 -223.71 46.13 56.59
N GLU A 278 -222.89 45.92 57.59
CA GLU A 278 -221.72 46.67 58.02
C GLU A 278 -220.84 45.64 58.77
N GLU A 279 -219.59 45.54 58.31
CA GLU A 279 -218.43 45.03 59.05
C GLU A 279 -218.27 43.50 59.28
N ARG A 280 -217.77 42.83 58.22
CA ARG A 280 -216.87 41.63 58.27
C ARG A 280 -217.48 40.33 58.86
N VAL A 281 -216.76 39.23 58.63
CA VAL A 281 -216.74 37.97 59.43
C VAL A 281 -217.40 36.71 58.86
N GLN A 282 -218.30 36.72 57.87
CA GLN A 282 -218.58 35.47 57.11
C GLN A 282 -217.63 35.24 55.91
N ARG A 283 -216.59 36.08 55.81
CA ARG A 283 -215.28 35.64 55.29
C ARG A 283 -214.97 34.31 56.01
N ILE A 284 -214.72 33.24 55.26
CA ILE A 284 -213.55 32.34 55.44
C ILE A 284 -213.79 30.87 55.05
N GLU A 285 -215.00 30.29 55.09
CA GLU A 285 -215.03 28.81 55.12
C GLU A 285 -214.93 28.06 53.79
N GLU A 286 -215.55 28.48 52.69
CA GLU A 286 -215.62 27.57 51.52
C GLU A 286 -214.54 27.79 50.44
N MET A 287 -213.95 29.00 50.37
CA MET A 287 -212.73 29.22 49.58
C MET A 287 -211.54 28.34 50.04
N LEU A 288 -211.61 27.70 51.22
CA LEU A 288 -210.55 26.85 51.75
C LEU A 288 -210.48 25.45 51.10
N LYS A 289 -211.60 24.91 50.58
CA LYS A 289 -211.64 23.51 50.08
C LYS A 289 -211.07 23.29 48.68
N GLU A 290 -211.08 24.30 47.81
CA GLU A 290 -210.52 24.17 46.45
C GLU A 290 -209.01 24.40 46.39
N GLN A 291 -208.46 25.25 47.27
CA GLN A 291 -207.01 25.46 47.41
C GLN A 291 -206.29 24.23 48.00
N GLU A 292 -206.97 23.36 48.76
CA GLU A 292 -206.39 22.11 49.27
C GLU A 292 -206.12 21.05 48.17
N LYS A 293 -206.81 21.13 47.01
CA LYS A 293 -206.68 20.12 45.94
C LYS A 293 -205.44 20.35 45.07
N THR A 294 -205.06 21.60 44.84
CA THR A 294 -203.90 21.98 44.03
C THR A 294 -202.57 21.73 44.75
N VAL A 295 -202.55 21.74 46.09
CA VAL A 295 -201.36 21.40 46.90
C VAL A 295 -200.98 19.91 46.78
N LYS A 296 -201.96 19.01 46.61
CA LYS A 296 -201.72 17.56 46.46
C LYS A 296 -201.00 17.18 45.15
N ASP A 297 -201.23 17.89 44.06
CA ASP A 297 -200.58 17.59 42.76
C ASP A 297 -199.10 18.00 42.75
N LEU A 298 -198.73 19.05 43.51
CA LEU A 298 -197.33 19.46 43.70
C LEU A 298 -196.55 18.50 44.60
N GLU A 299 -197.19 17.85 45.58
CA GLU A 299 -196.57 16.80 46.40
C GLU A 299 -196.22 15.53 45.60
N ALA A 300 -196.99 15.21 44.54
CA ALA A 300 -196.73 14.05 43.68
C ALA A 300 -195.46 14.21 42.83
N GLN A 301 -195.21 15.40 42.28
CA GLN A 301 -193.99 15.71 41.50
C GLN A 301 -192.72 15.68 42.37
N LEU A 302 -192.83 16.10 43.65
CA LEU A 302 -191.74 16.05 44.63
C LEU A 302 -191.33 14.60 44.99
N LYS A 303 -192.27 13.66 44.93
CA LYS A 303 -192.01 12.23 45.19
C LYS A 303 -191.18 11.58 44.07
N GLN A 304 -191.45 11.92 42.81
CA GLN A 304 -190.74 11.40 41.63
C GLN A 304 -189.25 11.82 41.60
N ILE A 305 -188.94 13.04 42.04
CA ILE A 305 -187.57 13.56 42.11
C ILE A 305 -186.75 12.87 43.22
N ARG A 306 -187.37 12.56 44.37
CA ARG A 306 -186.69 11.81 45.45
C ARG A 306 -186.30 10.39 45.04
N GLU A 307 -187.10 9.75 44.21
CA GLU A 307 -186.85 8.39 43.73
C GLU A 307 -185.70 8.33 42.71
N GLN A 308 -185.56 9.35 41.85
CA GLN A 308 -184.40 9.52 40.96
C GLN A 308 -183.11 9.77 41.75
N HIS A 309 -183.17 10.57 42.82
CA HIS A 309 -182.02 10.85 43.68
C HIS A 309 -181.51 9.57 44.39
N PHE A 310 -182.43 8.72 44.85
CA PHE A 310 -182.08 7.44 45.49
C PHE A 310 -181.36 6.49 44.52
N LYS A 311 -181.86 6.34 43.28
CA LYS A 311 -181.18 5.53 42.24
C LYS A 311 -179.76 6.02 41.94
N LYS A 312 -179.56 7.33 41.80
CA LYS A 312 -178.22 7.92 41.56
C LYS A 312 -177.25 7.71 42.73
N SER A 313 -177.75 7.72 43.96
CA SER A 313 -176.94 7.42 45.15
C SER A 313 -176.51 5.95 45.22
N GLN A 314 -177.36 5.03 44.75
CA GLN A 314 -177.03 3.60 44.68
C GLN A 314 -175.95 3.32 43.61
N GLU A 315 -176.08 3.93 42.42
CA GLU A 315 -175.05 3.85 41.35
C GLU A 315 -173.68 4.37 41.84
N LEU A 316 -173.67 5.49 42.60
CA LEU A 316 -172.44 6.04 43.17
C LEU A 316 -171.76 5.07 44.16
N HIS A 317 -172.55 4.31 44.94
CA HIS A 317 -172.00 3.34 45.88
C HIS A 317 -171.35 2.14 45.15
N GLU A 318 -171.99 1.62 44.10
CA GLU A 318 -171.40 0.55 43.28
C GLU A 318 -170.09 1.00 42.62
N HIS A 319 -170.02 2.22 42.08
CA HIS A 319 -168.77 2.75 41.52
C HIS A 319 -167.65 2.86 42.56
N LYS A 320 -167.95 3.27 43.80
CA LYS A 320 -166.96 3.28 44.90
C LYS A 320 -166.45 1.88 45.27
N THR A 321 -167.29 0.85 45.17
CA THR A 321 -166.83 -0.53 45.41
C THR A 321 -165.91 -1.03 44.31
N LYS A 322 -166.20 -0.69 43.04
CA LYS A 322 -165.33 -1.00 41.89
C LYS A 322 -163.98 -0.27 41.96
N GLU A 323 -163.98 0.98 42.40
CA GLU A 323 -162.76 1.75 42.64
C GLU A 323 -161.85 1.08 43.68
N LYS A 324 -162.42 0.65 44.82
CA LYS A 324 -161.66 -0.08 45.85
C LYS A 324 -161.04 -1.38 45.30
N HIS A 325 -161.77 -2.11 44.45
CA HIS A 325 -161.26 -3.33 43.83
C HIS A 325 -160.06 -3.05 42.90
N MET A 326 -160.15 -2.03 42.03
CA MET A 326 -159.04 -1.61 41.17
C MET A 326 -157.81 -1.14 41.98
N ILE A 327 -158.02 -0.44 43.10
CA ILE A 327 -156.91 -0.02 43.98
C ILE A 327 -156.17 -1.24 44.53
N SER A 328 -156.87 -2.30 44.91
CA SER A 328 -156.24 -3.55 45.36
C SER A 328 -155.44 -4.25 44.24
N GLU A 329 -155.95 -4.29 43.00
CA GLU A 329 -155.21 -4.83 41.85
C GLU A 329 -153.98 -3.99 41.48
N ILE A 330 -154.08 -2.66 41.56
CA ILE A 330 -152.96 -1.74 41.36
C ILE A 330 -151.87 -2.01 42.40
N ASN A 331 -152.24 -2.16 43.68
CA ASN A 331 -151.28 -2.45 44.73
C ASN A 331 -150.60 -3.82 44.55
N GLY A 332 -151.33 -4.85 44.10
CA GLY A 332 -150.76 -6.14 43.73
C GLY A 332 -149.76 -6.03 42.57
N SER A 333 -150.12 -5.26 41.55
CA SER A 333 -149.26 -4.98 40.37
C SER A 333 -148.01 -4.18 40.76
N GLN A 334 -148.12 -3.23 41.69
CA GLN A 334 -146.98 -2.45 42.20
C GLN A 334 -145.96 -3.31 42.97
N VAL A 335 -146.43 -4.31 43.73
CA VAL A 335 -145.53 -5.26 44.42
C VAL A 335 -144.80 -6.14 43.39
N SER A 336 -145.49 -6.62 42.36
CA SER A 336 -144.86 -7.36 41.25
C SER A 336 -143.82 -6.50 40.50
N LEU A 337 -144.15 -5.23 40.24
CA LEU A 337 -143.23 -4.25 39.64
C LEU A 337 -141.99 -4.01 40.49
N ARG A 338 -142.13 -3.90 41.83
CA ARG A 338 -140.97 -3.78 42.74
C ARG A 338 -140.07 -5.02 42.68
N ASN A 339 -140.64 -6.22 42.63
CA ASN A 339 -139.86 -7.46 42.52
C ASN A 339 -139.11 -7.53 41.18
N LEU A 340 -139.79 -7.27 40.06
CA LEU A 340 -139.16 -7.19 38.73
C LEU A 340 -138.06 -6.12 38.70
N ASN A 341 -138.29 -4.94 39.29
CA ASN A 341 -137.30 -3.87 39.33
C ASN A 341 -136.07 -4.23 40.19
N SER A 342 -136.24 -5.00 41.27
CA SER A 342 -135.12 -5.53 42.05
C SER A 342 -134.29 -6.55 41.26
N GLN A 343 -134.94 -7.32 40.37
CA GLN A 343 -134.30 -8.29 39.50
C GLN A 343 -133.57 -7.59 38.34
N LEU A 344 -134.14 -6.49 37.84
CA LEU A 344 -133.55 -5.60 36.85
C LEU A 344 -132.30 -4.90 37.41
N GLN A 345 -132.35 -4.38 38.65
CA GLN A 345 -131.16 -3.83 39.33
C GLN A 345 -130.04 -4.86 39.52
N LYS A 346 -130.37 -6.12 39.80
CA LYS A 346 -129.36 -7.20 39.89
C LYS A 346 -128.72 -7.48 38.53
N LEU A 347 -129.50 -7.45 37.46
CA LEU A 347 -128.99 -7.59 36.09
C LEU A 347 -128.15 -6.38 35.67
N ASP A 348 -128.56 -5.15 36.02
CA ASP A 348 -127.80 -3.92 35.77
C ASP A 348 -126.46 -3.92 36.52
N LEU A 349 -126.44 -4.37 37.78
CA LEU A 349 -125.19 -4.56 38.52
C LEU A 349 -124.29 -5.62 37.87
N HIS A 350 -124.88 -6.66 37.29
CA HIS A 350 -124.14 -7.68 36.56
C HIS A 350 -123.60 -7.15 35.23
N ALA A 351 -124.38 -6.32 34.52
CA ALA A 351 -123.98 -5.65 33.30
C ALA A 351 -122.86 -4.63 33.56
N LEU A 352 -122.94 -3.85 34.65
CA LEU A 352 -121.87 -2.94 35.08
C LEU A 352 -120.58 -3.69 35.45
N LYS A 353 -120.69 -4.83 36.15
CA LYS A 353 -119.54 -5.71 36.40
C LYS A 353 -118.96 -6.27 35.11
N GLN A 354 -119.80 -6.70 34.18
CA GLN A 354 -119.34 -7.16 32.86
C GLN A 354 -118.70 -6.03 32.06
N GLN A 355 -119.22 -4.81 32.11
CA GLN A 355 -118.63 -3.64 31.46
C GLN A 355 -117.29 -3.26 32.09
N GLY A 356 -117.14 -3.41 33.42
CA GLY A 356 -115.84 -3.27 34.10
C GLY A 356 -114.83 -4.35 33.72
N ILE A 357 -115.28 -5.60 33.56
CA ILE A 357 -114.43 -6.70 33.06
C ILE A 357 -114.03 -6.44 31.60
N ILE A 358 -114.96 -6.00 30.75
CA ILE A 358 -114.69 -5.64 29.35
C ILE A 358 -113.71 -4.48 29.29
N TYR A 359 -113.89 -3.42 30.07
CA TYR A 359 -112.94 -2.30 30.11
C TYR A 359 -111.53 -2.74 30.55
N ASN A 360 -111.45 -3.63 31.54
CA ASN A 360 -110.17 -4.14 32.02
C ASN A 360 -109.52 -5.08 31.00
N GLN A 361 -110.33 -5.89 30.31
CA GLN A 361 -109.88 -6.73 29.19
C GLN A 361 -109.46 -5.89 27.98
N ASP A 362 -110.20 -4.84 27.61
CA ASP A 362 -109.85 -3.90 26.54
C ASP A 362 -108.58 -3.13 26.88
N PHE A 363 -108.38 -2.76 28.14
CA PHE A 363 -107.14 -2.15 28.59
C PHE A 363 -105.95 -3.12 28.50
N GLN A 364 -106.15 -4.39 28.89
CA GLN A 364 -105.15 -5.44 28.73
C GLN A 364 -104.88 -5.75 27.25
N ILE A 365 -105.92 -5.79 26.41
CA ILE A 365 -105.84 -5.95 24.96
C ILE A 365 -105.07 -4.79 24.36
N GLN A 366 -105.35 -3.53 24.71
CA GLN A 366 -104.57 -2.38 24.24
C GLN A 366 -103.10 -2.42 24.70
N GLN A 367 -102.82 -2.87 25.93
CA GLN A 367 -101.43 -3.10 26.36
C GLN A 367 -100.76 -4.21 25.54
N LEU A 368 -101.46 -5.31 25.30
CA LEU A 368 -100.97 -6.42 24.49
C LEU A 368 -100.80 -6.01 23.03
N GLU A 369 -101.72 -5.25 22.44
CA GLU A 369 -101.64 -4.68 21.10
C GLU A 369 -100.50 -3.69 20.98
N ARG A 370 -100.26 -2.82 21.97
CA ARG A 370 -99.06 -1.95 22.00
C ARG A 370 -97.77 -2.73 22.18
N ARG A 371 -97.81 -3.89 22.84
CA ARG A 371 -96.65 -4.78 22.99
C ARG A 371 -96.44 -5.62 21.73
N LEU A 372 -97.52 -6.01 21.06
CA LEU A 372 -97.55 -6.83 19.86
C LEU A 372 -97.26 -6.00 18.60
N ALA A 373 -97.66 -4.73 18.54
CA ALA A 373 -97.22 -3.74 17.55
C ALA A 373 -95.71 -3.46 17.70
N ARG A 374 -95.22 -3.33 18.95
CA ARG A 374 -93.78 -3.24 19.23
C ARG A 374 -93.02 -4.52 18.86
N LEU A 375 -93.59 -5.70 19.09
CA LEU A 375 -92.99 -7.00 18.70
C LEU A 375 -93.10 -7.28 17.19
N LYS A 376 -94.13 -6.76 16.50
CA LYS A 376 -94.31 -6.84 15.04
C LYS A 376 -93.52 -5.79 14.26
N GLY A 377 -92.85 -4.85 14.93
CA GLY A 377 -91.99 -3.85 14.29
C GLY A 377 -92.70 -2.58 13.80
N GLU A 378 -93.95 -2.34 14.21
CA GLU A 378 -94.61 -1.04 14.04
C GLU A 378 -94.20 -0.13 15.19
N VAL A 379 -92.99 0.43 15.02
CA VAL A 379 -92.46 1.51 15.85
C VAL A 379 -92.77 2.84 15.16
N ASN A 380 -92.76 3.95 15.91
CA ASN A 380 -92.88 5.31 15.37
C ASN A 380 -91.96 5.46 14.14
N THR A 381 -92.43 6.06 13.04
CA THR A 381 -91.69 6.08 11.75
C THR A 381 -90.26 6.58 11.88
N ASP A 382 -90.02 7.50 12.81
CA ASP A 382 -88.70 8.05 13.12
C ASP A 382 -87.79 7.06 13.86
N GLU A 383 -88.33 6.27 14.79
CA GLU A 383 -87.57 5.23 15.49
C GLU A 383 -87.21 4.09 14.53
N LYS A 384 -88.14 3.69 13.64
CA LYS A 384 -87.86 2.72 12.57
C LYS A 384 -86.77 3.23 11.62
N HIS A 385 -86.86 4.48 11.17
CA HIS A 385 -85.85 5.07 10.30
C HIS A 385 -84.49 5.19 11.00
N SER A 386 -84.47 5.52 12.29
CA SER A 386 -83.23 5.57 13.09
C SER A 386 -82.58 4.20 13.29
N LEU A 387 -83.38 3.15 13.45
CA LEU A 387 -82.91 1.77 13.55
C LEU A 387 -82.45 1.21 12.21
N GLU A 388 -83.16 1.51 11.11
CA GLU A 388 -82.74 1.18 9.73
C GLU A 388 -81.45 1.90 9.34
N MET A 389 -81.30 3.18 9.70
CA MET A 389 -80.04 3.93 9.57
C MET A 389 -78.92 3.25 10.37
N LYS A 390 -79.18 2.89 11.64
CA LYS A 390 -78.20 2.16 12.46
C LYS A 390 -77.84 0.79 11.89
N VAL A 391 -78.80 0.06 11.32
CA VAL A 391 -78.55 -1.24 10.67
C VAL A 391 -77.74 -1.05 9.39
N SER A 392 -78.05 -0.03 8.58
CA SER A 392 -77.26 0.36 7.41
C SER A 392 -75.83 0.71 7.80
N ASP A 393 -75.64 1.54 8.82
CA ASP A 393 -74.31 1.96 9.29
C ASP A 393 -73.54 0.78 9.91
N LEU A 394 -74.21 -0.08 10.68
CA LEU A 394 -73.59 -1.31 11.19
C LEU A 394 -73.25 -2.30 10.07
N SER A 395 -74.05 -2.38 9.00
CA SER A 395 -73.75 -3.22 7.84
C SER A 395 -72.59 -2.66 7.02
N LYS A 396 -72.55 -1.34 6.80
CA LYS A 396 -71.41 -0.66 6.16
C LYS A 396 -70.12 -0.87 6.95
N THR A 397 -70.16 -0.64 8.25
CA THR A 397 -68.99 -0.87 9.12
C THR A 397 -68.59 -2.34 9.17
N PHE A 398 -69.53 -3.28 9.11
CA PHE A 398 -69.23 -4.71 8.99
C PHE A 398 -68.54 -5.04 7.66
N ASP A 399 -69.03 -4.51 6.54
CA ASP A 399 -68.45 -4.73 5.22
C ASP A 399 -67.07 -4.07 5.10
N GLU A 400 -66.88 -2.87 5.64
CA GLU A 400 -65.59 -2.20 5.77
C GLU A 400 -64.61 -3.04 6.61
N ARG A 401 -65.05 -3.57 7.75
CA ARG A 401 -64.24 -4.46 8.60
C ARG A 401 -63.89 -5.77 7.89
N LYS A 402 -64.82 -6.34 7.12
CA LYS A 402 -64.61 -7.56 6.32
C LYS A 402 -63.63 -7.30 5.17
N PHE A 403 -63.73 -6.15 4.50
CA PHE A 403 -62.79 -5.71 3.48
C PHE A 403 -61.39 -5.48 4.06
N ALA A 404 -61.30 -4.79 5.21
CA ALA A 404 -60.04 -4.61 5.92
C ALA A 404 -59.42 -5.94 6.35
N LEU A 405 -60.22 -6.90 6.82
CA LEU A 405 -59.76 -8.26 7.14
C LEU A 405 -59.20 -8.97 5.90
N ASN A 406 -59.88 -8.87 4.75
CA ASN A 406 -59.40 -9.47 3.49
C ASN A 406 -58.09 -8.85 3.01
N ILE A 407 -57.94 -7.52 3.14
CA ILE A 407 -56.66 -6.83 2.86
C ILE A 407 -55.58 -7.33 3.82
N LEU A 408 -55.87 -7.40 5.11
CA LEU A 408 -54.90 -7.88 6.10
C LEU A 408 -54.50 -9.33 5.84
N ASN A 409 -55.44 -10.18 5.42
CA ASN A 409 -55.17 -11.58 5.09
C ASN A 409 -54.30 -11.71 3.84
N THR A 410 -54.53 -10.89 2.82
CA THR A 410 -53.69 -10.87 1.61
C THR A 410 -52.29 -10.34 1.91
N GLN A 411 -52.16 -9.30 2.75
CA GLN A 411 -50.87 -8.82 3.24
C GLN A 411 -50.15 -9.88 4.09
N HIS A 412 -50.86 -10.58 4.98
CA HIS A 412 -50.29 -11.66 5.79
C HIS A 412 -49.76 -12.81 4.92
N LYS A 413 -50.50 -13.20 3.88
CA LYS A 413 -50.03 -14.21 2.91
C LYS A 413 -48.80 -13.75 2.14
N LYS A 414 -48.72 -12.47 1.73
CA LYS A 414 -47.52 -11.89 1.10
C LYS A 414 -46.33 -11.95 2.06
N LEU A 415 -46.50 -11.46 3.29
CA LEU A 415 -45.46 -11.52 4.32
C LEU A 415 -45.00 -12.95 4.61
N GLN A 416 -45.90 -13.93 4.65
CA GLN A 416 -45.52 -15.34 4.76
C GLN A 416 -44.66 -15.81 3.57
N GLY A 417 -45.00 -15.38 2.35
CA GLY A 417 -44.19 -15.64 1.15
C GLY A 417 -42.80 -15.02 1.26
N ASP A 418 -42.73 -13.75 1.66
CA ASP A 418 -41.47 -13.03 1.83
C ASP A 418 -40.59 -13.68 2.91
N VAL A 419 -41.18 -14.06 4.05
CA VAL A 419 -40.47 -14.79 5.12
C VAL A 419 -39.91 -16.13 4.61
N ARG A 420 -40.65 -16.87 3.77
CA ARG A 420 -40.13 -18.11 3.18
C ARG A 420 -38.97 -17.86 2.21
N ASN A 421 -39.04 -16.80 1.41
CA ASN A 421 -37.97 -16.44 0.49
C ASN A 421 -36.71 -16.01 1.27
N ILE A 422 -36.85 -15.14 2.27
CA ILE A 422 -35.76 -14.70 3.13
C ILE A 422 -35.12 -15.90 3.85
N LYS A 423 -35.91 -16.85 4.36
CA LYS A 423 -35.37 -18.08 4.97
C LYS A 423 -34.53 -18.90 3.98
N ARG A 424 -35.00 -19.04 2.74
CA ARG A 424 -34.27 -19.76 1.69
C ARG A 424 -32.97 -19.05 1.33
N ASP A 425 -32.99 -17.73 1.23
CA ASP A 425 -31.80 -16.95 0.91
C ASP A 425 -30.80 -16.95 2.08
N LEU A 426 -31.30 -16.94 3.33
CA LEU A 426 -30.47 -17.11 4.53
C LEU A 426 -29.78 -18.47 4.55
N GLU A 427 -30.49 -19.54 4.20
CA GLU A 427 -29.95 -20.90 4.14
C GLU A 427 -28.88 -21.04 3.04
N LYS A 428 -29.12 -20.47 1.85
CA LYS A 428 -28.11 -20.37 0.78
C LYS A 428 -26.87 -19.60 1.23
N THR A 429 -27.06 -18.43 1.83
CA THR A 429 -25.95 -17.61 2.35
C THR A 429 -25.20 -18.34 3.46
N GLY A 430 -25.91 -19.10 4.29
CA GLY A 430 -25.33 -19.99 5.31
C GLY A 430 -24.43 -21.06 4.69
N GLN A 431 -24.91 -21.74 3.64
CA GLN A 431 -24.11 -22.74 2.92
C GLN A 431 -22.89 -22.13 2.23
N GLU A 432 -23.04 -20.96 1.60
CA GLU A 432 -21.91 -20.22 1.01
C GLU A 432 -20.87 -19.84 2.06
N LYS A 433 -21.32 -19.39 3.24
CA LYS A 433 -20.43 -19.10 4.37
C LYS A 433 -19.68 -20.35 4.84
N GLU A 434 -20.34 -21.49 4.96
CA GLU A 434 -19.68 -22.76 5.34
C GLU A 434 -18.64 -23.20 4.29
N ASN A 435 -18.98 -23.07 3.00
CA ASN A 435 -18.06 -23.37 1.90
C ASN A 435 -16.84 -22.44 1.91
N LEU A 436 -17.06 -21.13 2.12
CA LEU A 436 -15.98 -20.15 2.26
C LEU A 436 -15.13 -20.41 3.51
N ASN A 437 -15.74 -20.82 4.62
CA ASN A 437 -15.00 -21.16 5.84
C ASN A 437 -14.13 -22.40 5.62
N SER A 438 -14.67 -23.44 4.98
CA SER A 438 -13.91 -24.63 4.57
C SER A 438 -12.73 -24.24 3.66
N LYS A 439 -12.97 -23.36 2.68
CA LYS A 439 -11.91 -22.87 1.79
C LYS A 439 -10.84 -22.05 2.54
N MET A 440 -11.26 -21.25 3.51
CA MET A 440 -10.35 -20.51 4.37
C MET A 440 -9.49 -21.46 5.22
N GLU A 441 -10.06 -22.54 5.74
CA GLU A 441 -9.32 -23.56 6.50
C GLU A 441 -8.32 -24.31 5.61
N GLU A 442 -8.70 -24.68 4.38
CA GLU A 442 -7.77 -25.24 3.38
C GLU A 442 -6.59 -24.29 3.10
N LEU A 443 -6.88 -23.00 2.88
CA LEU A 443 -5.84 -21.99 2.62
C LEU A 443 -4.94 -21.77 3.85
N LYS A 444 -5.49 -21.82 5.06
CA LYS A 444 -4.70 -21.77 6.30
C LYS A 444 -3.78 -22.99 6.41
N LEU A 445 -4.26 -24.19 6.08
CA LEU A 445 -3.43 -25.40 6.06
C LEU A 445 -2.33 -25.31 5.01
N PHE A 446 -2.65 -24.83 3.81
CA PHE A 446 -1.66 -24.59 2.75
C PHE A 446 -0.58 -23.61 3.20
N ASN A 447 -0.96 -22.45 3.73
CA ASN A 447 -0.01 -21.46 4.26
C ASN A 447 0.87 -22.05 5.36
N ASN A 448 0.29 -22.81 6.29
CA ASN A 448 1.05 -23.48 7.35
C ASN A 448 2.05 -24.52 6.80
N MET A 449 1.69 -25.22 5.72
CA MET A 449 2.59 -26.16 5.05
C MET A 449 3.73 -25.41 4.34
N SER A 450 3.41 -24.37 3.57
CA SER A 450 4.40 -23.53 2.90
C SER A 450 5.35 -22.86 3.89
N ASP A 451 4.86 -22.39 5.04
CA ASP A 451 5.69 -21.84 6.11
C ASP A 451 6.65 -22.88 6.72
N LYS A 452 6.19 -24.13 6.88
CA LYS A 452 7.05 -25.23 7.34
C LYS A 452 8.12 -25.56 6.30
N GLU A 453 7.78 -25.58 5.02
CA GLU A 453 8.74 -25.80 3.94
C GLU A 453 9.76 -24.66 3.85
N LEU A 454 9.31 -23.41 3.97
CA LEU A 454 10.18 -22.24 4.01
C LEU A 454 11.16 -22.32 5.18
N LYS A 455 10.69 -22.71 6.38
CA LYS A 455 11.57 -22.94 7.54
C LYS A 455 12.60 -24.02 7.27
N LYS A 456 12.23 -25.15 6.65
CA LYS A 456 13.18 -26.22 6.26
C LYS A 456 14.20 -25.74 5.23
N LEU A 457 13.77 -24.98 4.22
CA LEU A 457 14.68 -24.39 3.23
C LEU A 457 15.64 -23.39 3.88
N ARG A 458 15.17 -22.61 4.85
CA ARG A 458 15.99 -21.67 5.60
C ARG A 458 17.05 -22.38 6.44
N THR A 459 16.70 -23.46 7.13
CA THR A 459 17.69 -24.26 7.88
C THR A 459 18.68 -24.92 6.94
N SER A 460 18.23 -25.52 5.83
CA SER A 460 19.13 -26.10 4.82
C SER A 460 20.07 -25.07 4.20
N LYS A 461 19.60 -23.84 3.94
CA LYS A 461 20.47 -22.74 3.50
C LYS A 461 21.51 -22.38 4.57
N GLN A 462 21.12 -22.34 5.84
CA GLN A 462 22.06 -22.07 6.93
C GLN A 462 23.13 -23.16 7.03
N ASP A 463 22.74 -24.43 6.92
CA ASP A 463 23.66 -25.57 6.93
C ASP A 463 24.65 -25.46 5.74
N LEU A 464 24.16 -25.21 4.53
CA LEU A 464 25.01 -25.00 3.35
C LEU A 464 25.96 -23.79 3.49
N MET A 465 25.54 -22.73 4.17
CA MET A 465 26.41 -21.59 4.47
C MET A 465 27.52 -21.97 5.47
N VAL A 466 27.22 -22.84 6.45
CA VAL A 466 28.22 -23.37 7.37
C VAL A 466 29.22 -24.24 6.60
N ASP A 467 28.74 -25.13 5.73
CA ASP A 467 29.59 -25.98 4.89
C ASP A 467 30.48 -25.15 3.96
N ASP A 468 29.96 -24.10 3.31
CA ASP A 468 30.75 -23.17 2.49
C ASP A 468 31.85 -22.48 3.31
N ASN A 469 31.54 -22.07 4.54
CA ASN A 469 32.54 -21.47 5.43
C ASN A 469 33.62 -22.49 5.85
N ILE A 470 33.24 -23.75 6.13
CA ILE A 470 34.18 -24.83 6.42
C ILE A 470 35.10 -25.08 5.22
N LEU A 471 34.54 -25.15 4.01
CA LEU A 471 35.31 -25.31 2.78
C LEU A 471 36.25 -24.12 2.53
N LYS A 472 35.80 -22.88 2.78
CA LYS A 472 36.68 -21.69 2.70
C LYS A 472 37.83 -21.75 3.69
N LEU A 473 37.59 -22.22 4.92
CA LEU A 473 38.64 -22.43 5.91
C LEU A 473 39.62 -23.51 5.46
N GLU A 474 39.13 -24.60 4.88
CA GLU A 474 39.99 -25.66 4.35
C GLU A 474 40.83 -25.20 3.15
N ILE A 475 40.24 -24.44 2.22
CA ILE A 475 40.96 -23.80 1.12
C ILE A 475 42.05 -22.86 1.66
N LYS A 476 41.74 -22.05 2.68
CA LYS A 476 42.73 -21.18 3.31
C LYS A 476 43.87 -21.99 3.92
N ARG A 477 43.55 -23.06 4.67
CA ARG A 477 44.55 -23.98 5.24
C ARG A 477 45.44 -24.60 4.17
N LEU A 478 44.86 -25.11 3.08
CA LEU A 478 45.59 -25.70 1.95
C LEU A 478 46.48 -24.65 1.26
N ARG A 479 45.98 -23.43 1.09
CA ARG A 479 46.73 -22.32 0.52
C ARG A 479 47.91 -21.92 1.41
N ASP A 480 47.73 -21.82 2.71
CA ASP A 480 48.79 -21.52 3.66
C ASP A 480 49.85 -22.63 3.68
N MET A 481 49.44 -23.91 3.64
CA MET A 481 50.36 -25.03 3.49
C MET A 481 51.15 -24.97 2.18
N LEU A 482 50.50 -24.61 1.07
CA LEU A 482 51.17 -24.43 -0.22
C LEU A 482 52.18 -23.28 -0.17
N HIS A 483 51.81 -22.15 0.42
CA HIS A 483 52.73 -21.01 0.59
C HIS A 483 53.93 -21.37 1.46
N ASN A 484 53.73 -22.12 2.55
CA ASN A 484 54.82 -22.62 3.38
C ASN A 484 55.74 -23.54 2.56
N LYS A 485 55.19 -24.48 1.79
CA LYS A 485 55.99 -25.35 0.90
C LYS A 485 56.72 -24.58 -0.19
N ALA A 486 56.10 -23.57 -0.78
CA ALA A 486 56.77 -22.69 -1.74
C ALA A 486 57.92 -21.91 -1.09
N GLY A 487 57.74 -21.44 0.15
CA GLY A 487 58.80 -20.83 0.96
C GLY A 487 59.95 -21.78 1.25
N ASP A 488 59.66 -23.03 1.64
CA ASP A 488 60.65 -24.08 1.85
C ASP A 488 61.47 -24.33 0.57
N VAL A 489 60.80 -24.53 -0.57
CA VAL A 489 61.44 -24.75 -1.87
C VAL A 489 62.32 -23.57 -2.26
N TYR A 490 61.81 -22.33 -2.11
CA TYR A 490 62.59 -21.13 -2.38
C TYR A 490 63.85 -21.05 -1.50
N SER A 491 63.73 -21.38 -0.20
CA SER A 491 64.88 -21.39 0.71
C SER A 491 65.92 -22.45 0.34
N LEU A 492 65.47 -23.63 -0.10
CA LEU A 492 66.33 -24.71 -0.58
C LEU A 492 67.02 -24.34 -1.90
N GLU A 493 66.30 -23.70 -2.80
CA GLU A 493 66.84 -23.23 -4.08
C GLU A 493 67.89 -22.12 -3.87
N LYS A 494 67.61 -21.17 -2.97
CA LYS A 494 68.59 -20.15 -2.55
C LYS A 494 69.84 -20.82 -1.96
N ARG A 495 69.69 -21.81 -1.08
CA ARG A 495 70.81 -22.54 -0.48
C ARG A 495 71.61 -23.33 -1.53
N LYS A 496 70.92 -23.97 -2.48
CA LYS A 496 71.55 -24.68 -3.61
C LYS A 496 72.38 -23.72 -4.46
N LEU A 497 71.83 -22.55 -4.81
CA LEU A 497 72.56 -21.54 -5.59
C LEU A 497 73.79 -21.01 -4.83
N GLN A 498 73.66 -20.73 -3.52
CA GLN A 498 74.79 -20.35 -2.68
C GLN A 498 75.88 -21.41 -2.64
N LEU A 499 75.51 -22.69 -2.46
CA LEU A 499 76.46 -23.81 -2.49
C LEU A 499 77.11 -23.97 -3.87
N GLN A 500 76.35 -23.82 -4.95
CA GLN A 500 76.90 -23.87 -6.32
C GLN A 500 77.88 -22.72 -6.58
N ALA A 501 77.59 -21.52 -6.11
CA ALA A 501 78.51 -20.38 -6.22
C ALA A 501 79.80 -20.64 -5.41
N ALA A 502 79.69 -21.07 -4.15
CA ALA A 502 80.84 -21.41 -3.32
C ALA A 502 81.68 -22.55 -3.92
N MET A 503 81.04 -23.57 -4.50
CA MET A 503 81.73 -24.64 -5.20
C MET A 503 82.47 -24.12 -6.44
N LYS A 504 81.86 -23.24 -7.24
CA LYS A 504 82.53 -22.62 -8.40
C LYS A 504 83.73 -21.78 -7.98
N GLU A 505 83.59 -20.94 -6.97
CA GLU A 505 84.70 -20.16 -6.40
C GLU A 505 85.83 -21.09 -5.94
N ARG A 506 85.51 -22.14 -5.19
CA ARG A 506 86.51 -23.11 -4.72
C ARG A 506 87.20 -23.84 -5.87
N THR A 507 86.47 -24.21 -6.92
CA THR A 507 87.09 -24.82 -8.11
C THR A 507 88.00 -23.85 -8.87
N GLN A 508 87.63 -22.56 -8.94
CA GLN A 508 88.46 -21.52 -9.53
C GLN A 508 89.74 -21.31 -8.70
N GLU A 509 89.63 -21.24 -7.37
CA GLU A 509 90.78 -21.16 -6.46
C GLU A 509 91.74 -22.34 -6.67
N ILE A 510 91.20 -23.57 -6.69
CA ILE A 510 92.00 -24.78 -6.94
C ILE A 510 92.65 -24.72 -8.32
N SER A 511 91.95 -24.22 -9.34
CA SER A 511 92.52 -24.04 -10.68
C SER A 511 93.69 -23.07 -10.69
N ILE A 512 93.54 -21.91 -10.04
CA ILE A 512 94.61 -20.90 -9.91
C ILE A 512 95.80 -21.48 -9.14
N HIS A 513 95.56 -22.18 -8.02
CA HIS A 513 96.62 -22.86 -7.28
C HIS A 513 97.33 -23.92 -8.12
N LYS A 514 96.58 -24.69 -8.92
CA LYS A 514 97.14 -25.69 -9.83
C LYS A 514 97.99 -25.05 -10.93
N GLU A 515 97.56 -23.92 -11.49
CA GLU A 515 98.33 -23.15 -12.47
C GLU A 515 99.60 -22.55 -11.86
N MET A 516 99.50 -21.99 -10.65
CA MET A 516 100.64 -21.50 -9.89
C MET A 516 101.66 -22.61 -9.63
N LEU A 517 101.22 -23.80 -9.17
CA LEU A 517 102.10 -24.96 -8.96
C LEU A 517 102.74 -25.44 -10.27
N LYS A 518 101.98 -25.48 -11.38
CA LYS A 518 102.55 -25.79 -12.70
C LYS A 518 103.63 -24.78 -13.11
N SER A 519 103.42 -23.50 -12.82
CA SER A 519 104.41 -22.45 -13.07
C SER A 519 105.67 -22.66 -12.22
N GLN A 520 105.52 -22.99 -10.93
CA GLN A 520 106.63 -23.32 -10.05
C GLN A 520 107.41 -24.56 -10.53
N ILE A 521 106.73 -25.62 -10.96
CA ILE A 521 107.37 -26.80 -11.55
C ILE A 521 108.17 -26.41 -12.80
N ARG A 522 107.60 -25.57 -13.67
CA ARG A 522 108.28 -25.11 -14.88
C ARG A 522 109.54 -24.30 -14.56
N LEU A 523 109.49 -23.42 -13.56
CA LEU A 523 110.65 -22.65 -13.10
C LEU A 523 111.73 -23.58 -12.52
N ALA A 524 111.35 -24.54 -11.68
CA ALA A 524 112.28 -25.53 -11.14
C ALA A 524 112.91 -26.42 -12.24
N GLU A 525 112.15 -26.78 -13.28
CA GLU A 525 112.69 -27.49 -14.45
C GLU A 525 113.67 -26.63 -15.25
N GLN A 526 113.41 -25.33 -15.38
CA GLN A 526 114.35 -24.39 -16.00
C GLN A 526 115.64 -24.27 -15.18
N GLU A 527 115.54 -24.12 -13.86
CA GLU A 527 116.71 -24.12 -12.97
C GLU A 527 117.50 -25.43 -13.08
N ARG A 528 116.82 -26.58 -13.06
CA ARG A 528 117.46 -27.88 -13.27
C ARG A 528 118.18 -27.96 -14.61
N GLN A 529 117.58 -27.43 -15.69
CA GLN A 529 118.22 -27.36 -17.00
C GLN A 529 119.47 -26.47 -16.98
N THR A 530 119.40 -25.29 -16.33
CA THR A 530 120.55 -24.40 -16.16
C THR A 530 121.68 -25.09 -15.39
N ILE A 531 121.38 -25.72 -14.26
CA ILE A 531 122.37 -26.48 -13.47
C ILE A 531 122.94 -27.64 -14.30
N SER A 532 122.11 -28.33 -15.08
CA SER A 532 122.60 -29.39 -15.98
C SER A 532 123.53 -28.85 -17.06
N GLN A 533 123.27 -27.66 -17.60
CA GLN A 533 124.16 -26.99 -18.55
C GLN A 533 125.48 -26.63 -17.88
N GLU A 534 125.44 -26.02 -16.69
CA GLU A 534 126.65 -25.72 -15.90
C GLU A 534 127.45 -26.99 -15.59
N LEU A 535 126.79 -28.09 -15.21
CA LEU A 535 127.43 -29.38 -14.98
C LEU A 535 128.13 -29.87 -16.25
N HIS A 536 127.47 -29.82 -17.41
CA HIS A 536 128.08 -30.19 -18.68
C HIS A 536 129.28 -29.30 -19.04
N GLU A 537 129.23 -28.00 -18.76
CA GLU A 537 130.37 -27.09 -18.92
C GLU A 537 131.53 -27.47 -18.00
N ARG A 538 131.25 -27.83 -16.73
CA ARG A 538 132.27 -28.30 -15.79
C ARG A 538 132.88 -29.62 -16.23
N ILE A 539 132.07 -30.58 -16.68
CA ILE A 539 132.55 -31.84 -17.26
C ILE A 539 133.43 -31.56 -18.47
N ALA A 540 133.02 -30.68 -19.39
CA ALA A 540 133.82 -30.29 -20.53
C ALA A 540 135.16 -29.64 -20.13
N LYS A 541 135.17 -28.84 -19.04
CA LYS A 541 136.39 -28.25 -18.48
C LYS A 541 137.31 -29.33 -17.87
N VAL A 542 136.74 -30.31 -17.17
CA VAL A 542 137.48 -31.47 -16.65
C VAL A 542 138.05 -32.29 -17.79
N ASP A 543 137.28 -32.58 -18.84
CA ASP A 543 137.74 -33.30 -20.03
C ASP A 543 138.87 -32.54 -20.75
N LYS A 544 138.79 -31.20 -20.84
CA LYS A 544 139.89 -30.37 -21.35
C LYS A 544 141.16 -30.52 -20.49
N MET A 545 141.02 -30.51 -19.16
CA MET A 545 142.14 -30.73 -18.25
C MET A 545 142.70 -32.16 -18.34
N ARG A 546 141.83 -33.18 -18.48
CA ARG A 546 142.23 -34.57 -18.70
C ARG A 546 143.02 -34.72 -19.99
N LYS A 547 142.51 -34.17 -21.11
CA LYS A 547 143.23 -34.14 -22.40
C LYS A 547 144.55 -33.39 -22.29
N ARG A 548 144.62 -32.29 -21.53
CA ARG A 548 145.87 -31.55 -21.28
C ARG A 548 146.86 -32.38 -20.48
N PHE A 549 146.38 -33.13 -19.48
CA PHE A 549 147.20 -34.07 -18.71
C PHE A 549 147.70 -35.22 -19.59
N GLU A 550 146.84 -35.84 -20.39
CA GLU A 550 147.23 -36.85 -21.40
C GLU A 550 148.28 -36.31 -22.36
N ILE A 551 148.13 -35.08 -22.88
CA ILE A 551 149.15 -34.45 -23.73
C ILE A 551 150.47 -34.24 -22.96
N ILE A 552 150.43 -33.83 -21.69
CA ILE A 552 151.66 -33.69 -20.87
C ILE A 552 152.30 -35.05 -20.61
N THR A 553 151.51 -36.09 -20.33
CA THR A 553 152.00 -37.46 -20.12
C THR A 553 152.63 -38.00 -21.41
N VAL A 554 151.99 -37.79 -22.56
CA VAL A 554 152.53 -38.16 -23.88
C VAL A 554 153.76 -37.32 -24.25
N ALA A 555 153.82 -36.03 -23.87
CA ALA A 555 154.99 -35.18 -24.08
C ALA A 555 156.15 -35.51 -23.12
N MET A 556 155.87 -36.13 -21.97
CA MET A 556 156.87 -36.69 -21.06
C MET A 556 157.24 -38.15 -21.38
N MET A 557 156.57 -38.78 -22.36
CA MET A 557 157.01 -40.04 -22.95
C MET A 557 158.06 -39.77 -24.05
N PRO A 558 159.27 -40.34 -23.95
CA PRO A 558 160.27 -40.25 -25.00
C PRO A 558 159.86 -40.99 -26.29
N PRO A 559 160.25 -40.49 -27.48
CA PRO A 559 159.87 -41.06 -28.78
C PRO A 559 160.37 -42.50 -28.98
N GLU A 560 159.49 -43.32 -29.56
CA GLU A 560 159.64 -44.77 -29.82
C GLU A 560 161.04 -45.14 -30.36
N GLY A 561 161.80 -45.89 -29.56
CA GLY A 561 163.09 -46.45 -29.98
C GLY A 561 164.07 -46.80 -28.87
N GLU A 562 163.89 -46.31 -27.64
CA GLU A 562 164.62 -46.75 -26.45
C GLU A 562 163.64 -47.04 -25.31
N GLU A 563 163.72 -48.26 -24.76
CA GLU A 563 162.84 -48.74 -23.69
C GLU A 563 162.93 -47.88 -22.43
N GLU A 564 161.76 -47.70 -21.81
CA GLU A 564 161.44 -46.89 -20.65
C GLU A 564 162.34 -47.21 -19.45
N LYS A 565 163.36 -46.38 -19.21
CA LYS A 565 164.17 -46.47 -17.99
C LYS A 565 163.50 -45.69 -16.86
N SER A 566 162.77 -46.43 -16.04
CA SER A 566 162.15 -45.96 -14.79
C SER A 566 163.20 -45.39 -13.81
N GLN A 567 162.77 -44.44 -12.98
CA GLN A 567 163.55 -43.72 -11.95
C GLN A 567 164.37 -44.66 -11.04
N ALA A 568 163.97 -45.93 -10.90
CA ALA A 568 164.72 -47.00 -10.25
C ALA A 568 166.10 -47.31 -10.87
N TYR A 569 166.28 -47.17 -12.19
CA TYR A 569 167.56 -47.40 -12.88
C TYR A 569 168.60 -46.31 -12.53
N TYR A 570 168.17 -45.04 -12.44
CA TYR A 570 169.01 -43.95 -11.95
C TYR A 570 169.28 -44.08 -10.45
N ILE A 571 168.35 -44.64 -9.67
CA ILE A 571 168.55 -44.97 -8.25
C ILE A 571 169.58 -46.10 -8.07
N ILE A 572 169.60 -47.12 -8.92
CA ILE A 572 170.56 -48.25 -8.85
C ILE A 572 171.97 -47.81 -9.29
N LYS A 573 172.08 -46.96 -10.30
CA LYS A 573 173.37 -46.36 -10.71
C LYS A 573 173.91 -45.40 -9.65
N ALA A 574 173.03 -44.60 -9.03
CA ALA A 574 173.38 -43.79 -7.87
C ALA A 574 173.71 -44.62 -6.62
N ALA A 575 173.13 -45.82 -6.46
CA ALA A 575 173.44 -46.73 -5.33
C ALA A 575 174.83 -47.39 -5.46
N GLN A 576 175.29 -47.68 -6.68
CA GLN A 576 176.66 -48.16 -6.92
C GLN A 576 177.72 -47.08 -6.66
N GLU A 577 177.47 -45.83 -7.05
CA GLU A 577 178.31 -44.68 -6.68
C GLU A 577 178.20 -44.33 -5.17
N LYS A 578 177.06 -44.66 -4.53
CA LYS A 578 176.83 -44.48 -3.08
C LYS A 578 177.62 -45.46 -2.22
N GLU A 579 177.80 -46.72 -2.61
CA GLU A 579 178.63 -47.70 -1.88
C GLU A 579 180.13 -47.28 -1.87
N GLU A 580 180.61 -46.72 -2.98
CA GLU A 580 181.96 -46.16 -3.11
C GLU A 580 182.15 -44.90 -2.23
N LEU A 581 181.10 -44.08 -2.11
CA LEU A 581 181.04 -42.94 -1.17
C LEU A 581 180.77 -43.36 0.29
N GLN A 582 180.22 -44.55 0.55
CA GLN A 582 179.90 -45.07 1.88
C GLN A 582 181.14 -45.60 2.62
N ARG A 583 182.16 -46.09 1.90
CA ARG A 583 183.50 -46.29 2.47
C ARG A 583 184.20 -44.98 2.88
N VAL A 584 183.85 -43.87 2.23
CA VAL A 584 184.29 -42.51 2.61
C VAL A 584 183.36 -41.92 3.69
N GLY A 585 182.14 -42.44 3.82
CA GLY A 585 181.13 -42.13 4.83
C GLY A 585 181.42 -42.73 6.21
N ASP A 586 181.93 -43.96 6.31
CA ASP A 586 182.32 -44.58 7.59
C ASP A 586 183.40 -43.76 8.35
N ASP A 587 184.29 -43.09 7.62
CA ASP A 587 185.30 -42.16 8.15
C ASP A 587 184.70 -40.80 8.60
N LEU A 588 183.54 -40.41 8.06
CA LEU A 588 182.78 -39.22 8.45
C LEU A 588 181.76 -39.52 9.55
N ASP A 589 181.27 -40.75 9.68
CA ASP A 589 180.38 -41.21 10.75
C ASP A 589 181.06 -41.20 12.14
N ALA A 590 182.39 -41.34 12.19
CA ALA A 590 183.18 -41.05 13.38
C ALA A 590 183.10 -39.57 13.82
N LYS A 591 182.89 -38.64 12.88
CA LYS A 591 182.66 -37.21 13.15
C LYS A 591 181.19 -36.92 13.47
N ILE A 592 180.24 -37.72 12.98
CA ILE A 592 178.80 -37.57 13.25
C ILE A 592 178.44 -37.94 14.70
N ARG A 593 179.12 -38.91 15.34
CA ARG A 593 178.95 -39.16 16.80
C ARG A 593 179.31 -37.96 17.69
N LYS A 594 180.09 -37.00 17.18
CA LYS A 594 180.38 -35.73 17.85
C LYS A 594 179.22 -34.73 17.71
N ALA A 595 178.51 -34.76 16.58
CA ALA A 595 177.33 -33.93 16.32
C ALA A 595 176.06 -34.46 17.01
N GLU A 596 175.98 -35.75 17.33
CA GLU A 596 174.87 -36.33 18.11
C GLU A 596 174.77 -35.78 19.55
N LYS A 597 175.86 -35.25 20.11
CA LYS A 597 175.82 -34.48 21.37
C LYS A 597 175.17 -33.10 21.22
N GLU A 598 175.12 -32.55 20.00
CA GLU A 598 174.47 -31.28 19.67
C GLU A 598 172.95 -31.46 19.47
N ILE A 599 172.49 -32.68 19.17
CA ILE A 599 171.06 -33.04 19.06
C ILE A 599 170.35 -33.02 20.43
N GLY A 600 171.08 -33.24 21.54
CA GLY A 600 170.55 -33.02 22.90
C GLY A 600 170.17 -31.57 23.21
N ALA A 601 170.65 -30.59 22.42
CA ALA A 601 170.24 -29.19 22.56
C ALA A 601 168.91 -28.88 21.83
N LEU A 602 168.48 -29.73 20.89
CA LEU A 602 167.24 -29.54 20.13
C LEU A 602 166.00 -30.16 20.80
N GLU A 603 166.15 -30.99 21.83
CA GLU A 603 165.06 -31.44 22.70
C GLU A 603 164.29 -30.27 23.37
N ASN A 604 164.92 -29.11 23.52
CA ASN A 604 164.27 -27.86 23.95
C ASN A 604 163.24 -27.31 22.94
N THR A 605 163.28 -27.71 21.66
CA THR A 605 162.25 -27.33 20.67
C THR A 605 160.96 -28.13 20.79
N LEU A 606 160.96 -29.25 21.52
CA LEU A 606 159.77 -30.06 21.82
C LEU A 606 158.80 -29.34 22.77
N GLN A 607 159.26 -28.28 23.46
CA GLN A 607 158.46 -27.41 24.31
C GLN A 607 157.49 -26.50 23.52
N VAL A 608 157.77 -26.26 22.23
CA VAL A 608 156.89 -25.50 21.30
C VAL A 608 155.67 -26.34 20.87
N LEU A 609 155.78 -27.66 20.91
CA LEU A 609 154.71 -28.61 20.56
C LEU A 609 153.51 -28.54 21.52
N ASN A 610 153.72 -28.06 22.75
CA ASN A 610 152.65 -27.84 23.74
C ASN A 610 151.73 -26.65 23.40
N GLY A 611 152.16 -25.72 22.52
CA GLY A 611 151.35 -24.59 22.07
C GLY A 611 150.19 -25.00 21.15
N CYS A 612 150.34 -26.06 20.37
CA CYS A 612 149.28 -26.57 19.47
C CYS A 612 148.11 -27.20 20.24
N ASN A 613 148.33 -27.68 21.46
CA ASN A 613 147.29 -28.27 22.31
C ASN A 613 146.28 -27.23 22.85
N ASN A 614 146.61 -25.94 22.78
CA ASN A 614 145.74 -24.85 23.22
C ASN A 614 144.64 -24.50 22.18
N SER A 615 144.82 -24.88 20.92
CA SER A 615 143.85 -24.65 19.84
C SER A 615 142.64 -25.59 19.92
N TYR A 616 142.78 -26.76 20.57
CA TYR A 616 141.70 -27.75 20.71
C TYR A 616 140.62 -27.32 21.71
N ARG A 617 140.95 -26.41 22.64
CA ARG A 617 140.03 -25.86 23.66
C ARG A 617 139.07 -24.77 23.15
N LYS A 618 139.19 -24.31 21.90
CA LYS A 618 138.27 -23.33 21.28
C LYS A 618 137.03 -23.95 20.59
N SER A 619 136.84 -25.27 20.68
CA SER A 619 135.77 -26.00 19.98
C SER A 619 134.45 -26.15 20.75
N PHE A 620 134.34 -25.64 21.98
CA PHE A 620 133.10 -25.71 22.76
C PHE A 620 132.77 -24.37 23.42
N ASN A 621 131.95 -23.56 22.77
CA ASN A 621 131.17 -22.50 23.42
C ASN A 621 129.79 -22.29 22.75
N LYS A 622 128.89 -21.75 23.58
CA LYS A 622 127.43 -21.63 23.57
C LYS A 622 126.80 -20.98 22.30
N VAL A 623 125.60 -21.44 21.93
CA VAL A 623 124.71 -20.95 20.84
C VAL A 623 124.59 -19.41 20.83
N THR A 624 124.83 -18.81 19.67
CA THR A 624 124.78 -17.37 19.38
C THR A 624 123.53 -17.00 18.54
N GLU A 625 123.16 -15.72 18.56
CA GLU A 625 121.97 -15.07 17.94
C GLU A 625 121.89 -15.13 16.38
N THR A 626 122.50 -16.13 15.74
CA THR A 626 122.51 -16.35 14.28
C THR A 626 122.28 -17.83 13.94
N SER A 627 121.23 -18.43 14.51
CA SER A 627 120.74 -19.76 14.15
C SER A 627 119.45 -19.61 13.34
N GLU A 628 119.23 -20.48 12.35
CA GLU A 628 118.01 -20.54 11.52
C GLU A 628 116.71 -20.56 12.37
N GLU A 629 116.77 -21.17 13.56
CA GLU A 629 115.65 -21.22 14.51
C GLU A 629 115.28 -19.84 15.11
N TYR A 630 116.22 -18.88 15.15
CA TYR A 630 115.98 -17.51 15.61
C TYR A 630 115.38 -16.62 14.50
N GLU A 631 115.76 -16.86 13.23
CA GLU A 631 115.15 -16.18 12.07
C GLU A 631 113.70 -16.63 11.84
N GLU A 632 113.38 -17.92 12.05
CA GLU A 632 111.99 -18.42 12.03
C GLU A 632 111.13 -17.79 13.13
N LYS A 633 111.69 -17.59 14.33
CA LYS A 633 110.98 -16.91 15.43
C LYS A 633 110.65 -15.46 15.06
N ILE A 634 111.57 -14.72 14.44
CA ILE A 634 111.34 -13.34 13.99
C ILE A 634 110.26 -13.30 12.89
N GLN A 635 110.31 -14.22 11.92
CA GLN A 635 109.29 -14.30 10.86
C GLN A 635 107.89 -14.62 11.43
N LEU A 636 107.79 -15.50 12.44
CA LEU A 636 106.52 -15.81 13.09
C LEU A 636 105.98 -14.65 13.95
N GLU A 637 106.86 -13.89 14.61
CA GLU A 637 106.48 -12.67 15.35
C GLU A 637 106.02 -11.55 14.39
N GLU A 638 106.59 -11.48 13.19
CA GLU A 638 106.21 -10.50 12.15
C GLU A 638 104.88 -10.87 11.47
N GLN A 639 104.64 -12.17 11.21
CA GLN A 639 103.34 -12.67 10.78
C GLN A 639 102.24 -12.42 11.82
N LYS A 640 102.55 -12.55 13.12
CA LYS A 640 101.63 -12.23 14.21
C LYS A 640 101.29 -10.74 14.24
N LYS A 641 102.28 -9.85 14.10
CA LYS A 641 102.03 -8.39 14.02
C LYS A 641 101.16 -8.02 12.81
N ALA A 642 101.41 -8.61 11.64
CA ALA A 642 100.60 -8.39 10.44
C ALA A 642 99.14 -8.88 10.62
N ALA A 643 98.93 -9.99 11.34
CA ALA A 643 97.60 -10.48 11.68
C ALA A 643 96.88 -9.55 12.68
N GLU A 644 97.59 -9.01 13.68
CA GLU A 644 97.03 -8.04 14.64
C GLU A 644 96.65 -6.72 13.98
N GLU A 645 97.42 -6.23 12.99
CA GLU A 645 97.06 -5.04 12.20
C GLU A 645 95.81 -5.28 11.32
N LYS A 646 95.71 -6.44 10.66
CA LYS A 646 94.49 -6.83 9.93
C LYS A 646 93.26 -6.90 10.85
N TYR A 647 93.43 -7.41 12.06
CA TYR A 647 92.35 -7.44 13.06
C TYR A 647 91.94 -6.02 13.50
N ARG A 648 92.89 -5.12 13.76
CA ARG A 648 92.59 -3.70 14.08
C ARG A 648 91.89 -2.97 12.93
N TYR A 649 92.27 -3.27 11.69
CA TYR A 649 91.62 -2.73 10.49
C TYR A 649 90.18 -3.24 10.36
N LYS A 650 89.94 -4.54 10.55
CA LYS A 650 88.58 -5.11 10.54
C LYS A 650 87.71 -4.57 11.66
N ARG A 651 88.28 -4.31 12.85
CA ARG A 651 87.57 -3.66 13.96
C ARG A 651 87.19 -2.19 13.67
N ARG A 652 88.00 -1.48 12.87
CA ARG A 652 87.65 -0.14 12.35
C ARG A 652 86.54 -0.20 11.30
N GLN A 653 86.61 -1.12 10.34
CA GLN A 653 85.52 -1.34 9.38
C GLN A 653 84.18 -1.67 10.06
N ILE A 654 84.20 -2.47 11.13
CA ILE A 654 82.97 -2.77 11.89
C ILE A 654 82.39 -1.51 12.54
N LYS A 655 83.24 -0.61 13.07
CA LYS A 655 82.76 0.65 13.65
C LYS A 655 82.18 1.59 12.59
N GLU A 656 82.83 1.72 11.43
CA GLU A 656 82.32 2.51 10.31
C GLU A 656 80.94 1.99 9.84
N ILE A 657 80.79 0.67 9.69
CA ILE A 657 79.50 0.07 9.30
C ILE A 657 78.42 0.27 10.39
N GLN A 658 78.80 0.25 11.67
CA GLN A 658 77.88 0.52 12.78
C GLN A 658 77.42 1.99 12.79
N GLU A 659 78.31 2.93 12.50
CA GLU A 659 78.00 4.35 12.36
C GLU A 659 77.10 4.61 11.14
N ASP A 660 77.39 3.97 10.00
CA ASP A 660 76.55 4.05 8.79
C ASP A 660 75.14 3.50 9.02
N MET A 661 75.00 2.37 9.71
CA MET A 661 73.69 1.84 10.11
C MET A 661 72.94 2.80 11.01
N GLN A 662 73.63 3.48 11.94
CA GLN A 662 72.99 4.43 12.84
C GLN A 662 72.54 5.70 12.09
N ILE A 663 73.32 6.18 11.13
CA ILE A 663 72.95 7.29 10.24
C ILE A 663 71.73 6.88 9.40
N MET A 664 71.75 5.70 8.80
CA MET A 664 70.64 5.19 7.97
C MET A 664 69.36 4.96 8.79
N LYS A 665 69.49 4.58 10.07
CA LYS A 665 68.36 4.49 11.00
C LYS A 665 67.77 5.88 11.30
N ASN A 666 68.62 6.87 11.55
CA ASN A 666 68.16 8.24 11.81
C ASN A 666 67.47 8.86 10.58
N THR A 667 67.95 8.58 9.36
CA THR A 667 67.28 9.04 8.13
C THR A 667 65.94 8.33 7.91
N PHE A 668 65.87 7.03 8.21
CA PHE A 668 64.62 6.28 8.19
C PHE A 668 63.59 6.87 9.17
N ASP A 669 63.98 7.15 10.41
CA ASP A 669 63.10 7.77 11.40
C ASP A 669 62.63 9.18 10.98
N SER A 670 63.45 9.94 10.23
CA SER A 670 63.04 11.23 9.65
C SER A 670 61.99 11.05 8.54
N MET A 671 62.20 10.10 7.63
CA MET A 671 61.23 9.80 6.56
C MET A 671 59.88 9.33 7.14
N MET A 672 59.90 8.52 8.20
CA MET A 672 58.67 8.09 8.89
C MET A 672 57.89 9.27 9.49
N LYS A 673 58.59 10.29 10.02
CA LYS A 673 57.94 11.52 10.53
C LYS A 673 57.36 12.36 9.40
N GLU A 674 58.04 12.44 8.26
CA GLU A 674 57.52 13.12 7.08
C GLU A 674 56.26 12.43 6.54
N GLU A 675 56.27 11.11 6.42
CA GLU A 675 55.09 10.32 6.02
C GLU A 675 53.89 10.57 6.93
N ALA A 676 54.11 10.57 8.25
CA ALA A 676 53.07 10.90 9.23
C ALA A 676 52.51 12.32 9.02
N SER A 677 53.37 13.30 8.74
CA SER A 677 52.94 14.68 8.47
C SER A 677 52.14 14.80 7.16
N TYR A 678 52.45 14.00 6.14
CA TYR A 678 51.68 13.95 4.91
C TYR A 678 50.32 13.26 5.10
N GLN A 679 50.26 12.20 5.91
CA GLN A 679 49.00 11.56 6.27
C GLN A 679 48.08 12.50 7.07
N GLU A 680 48.65 13.33 7.95
CA GLU A 680 47.88 14.36 8.66
C GLU A 680 47.30 15.39 7.69
N LYS A 681 48.10 15.92 6.75
CA LYS A 681 47.61 16.82 5.69
C LYS A 681 46.53 16.19 4.81
N VAL A 682 46.65 14.89 4.49
CA VAL A 682 45.61 14.16 3.76
C VAL A 682 44.31 14.08 4.57
N ASN A 683 44.42 13.81 5.88
CA ASN A 683 43.27 13.76 6.78
C ASN A 683 42.60 15.13 6.95
N GLU A 684 43.35 16.22 6.93
CA GLU A 684 42.81 17.59 6.94
C GLU A 684 42.12 17.98 5.61
N MET A 685 42.61 17.47 4.48
CA MET A 685 42.03 17.77 3.15
C MET A 685 40.77 16.95 2.84
N LEU A 686 40.60 15.77 3.46
CA LEU A 686 39.44 14.89 3.26
C LEU A 686 38.09 15.57 3.55
N PRO A 687 37.89 16.28 4.69
CA PRO A 687 36.68 17.04 4.97
C PRO A 687 36.36 18.07 3.87
N SER A 688 37.36 18.83 3.41
CA SER A 688 37.18 19.83 2.35
C SER A 688 36.76 19.19 1.02
N ILE A 689 37.31 18.01 0.68
CA ILE A 689 36.88 17.24 -0.50
C ILE A 689 35.43 16.76 -0.34
N THR A 690 35.05 16.26 0.84
CA THR A 690 33.66 15.83 1.08
C THR A 690 32.66 16.99 1.01
N GLN A 691 33.06 18.17 1.50
CA GLN A 691 32.27 19.41 1.41
C GLN A 691 32.08 19.83 -0.06
N LEU A 692 33.17 19.87 -0.85
CA LEU A 692 33.11 20.22 -2.27
C LEU A 692 32.30 19.22 -3.10
N ASN A 693 32.38 17.92 -2.78
CA ASN A 693 31.55 16.90 -3.42
C ASN A 693 30.06 17.12 -3.13
N LYS A 694 29.72 17.47 -1.89
CA LYS A 694 28.34 17.79 -1.51
C LYS A 694 27.82 19.04 -2.22
N GLU A 695 28.64 20.10 -2.30
CA GLU A 695 28.31 21.32 -3.05
C GLU A 695 28.11 21.03 -4.54
N THR A 696 28.95 20.18 -5.13
CA THR A 696 28.81 19.75 -6.53
C THR A 696 27.49 19.02 -6.77
N GLU A 697 27.10 18.13 -5.86
CA GLU A 697 25.84 17.39 -5.96
C GLU A 697 24.62 18.31 -5.77
N ASP A 698 24.69 19.27 -4.85
CA ASP A 698 23.65 20.29 -4.68
C ASP A 698 23.51 21.17 -5.93
N GLN A 699 24.61 21.48 -6.63
CA GLN A 699 24.57 22.21 -7.91
C GLN A 699 23.96 21.37 -9.04
N LYS A 700 24.25 20.06 -9.12
CA LYS A 700 23.58 19.16 -10.09
C LYS A 700 22.07 19.12 -9.86
N ASN A 701 21.64 19.01 -8.60
CA ASN A 701 20.23 19.01 -8.24
C ASN A 701 19.53 20.35 -8.56
N LYS A 702 20.24 21.47 -8.48
CA LYS A 702 19.73 22.78 -8.94
C LYS A 702 19.64 22.83 -10.47
N LEU A 703 20.67 22.36 -11.18
CA LEU A 703 20.70 22.30 -12.64
C LEU A 703 19.54 21.44 -13.18
N GLU A 704 19.29 20.27 -12.61
CA GLU A 704 18.18 19.39 -13.04
C GLU A 704 16.80 20.06 -12.85
N ARG A 705 16.62 20.80 -11.75
CA ARG A 705 15.39 21.57 -11.50
C ARG A 705 15.20 22.67 -12.54
N VAL A 706 16.26 23.42 -12.86
CA VAL A 706 16.23 24.47 -13.89
C VAL A 706 15.99 23.88 -15.27
N MET A 707 16.66 22.78 -15.64
CA MET A 707 16.44 22.08 -16.91
C MET A 707 14.98 21.62 -17.06
N LYS A 708 14.37 21.10 -15.99
CA LYS A 708 12.95 20.74 -15.97
C LYS A 708 12.06 21.97 -16.18
N GLN A 709 12.38 23.11 -15.56
CA GLN A 709 11.65 24.37 -15.77
C GLN A 709 11.83 24.92 -17.20
N CYS A 710 13.04 24.95 -17.75
CA CYS A 710 13.31 25.34 -19.13
C CYS A 710 12.55 24.43 -20.11
N SER A 711 12.52 23.12 -19.87
CA SER A 711 11.76 22.18 -20.72
C SER A 711 10.24 22.44 -20.70
N LYS A 712 9.69 22.93 -19.58
CA LYS A 712 8.28 23.34 -19.45
C LYS A 712 8.04 24.64 -20.23
N LEU A 713 8.89 25.64 -20.06
CA LEU A 713 8.81 26.92 -20.79
C LEU A 713 8.95 26.72 -22.31
N VAL A 714 9.85 25.84 -22.75
CA VAL A 714 9.97 25.44 -24.17
C VAL A 714 8.67 24.81 -24.68
N LYS A 715 8.03 23.92 -23.91
CA LYS A 715 6.72 23.36 -24.28
C LYS A 715 5.63 24.43 -24.35
N GLU A 716 5.62 25.39 -23.43
CA GLU A 716 4.69 26.52 -23.40
C GLU A 716 4.88 27.43 -24.62
N ILE A 717 6.12 27.79 -24.97
CA ILE A 717 6.47 28.60 -26.16
C ILE A 717 6.02 27.89 -27.45
N ARG A 718 6.30 26.58 -27.59
CA ARG A 718 5.87 25.79 -28.75
C ARG A 718 4.35 25.68 -28.85
N SER A 719 3.66 25.53 -27.72
CA SER A 719 2.19 25.46 -27.67
C SER A 719 1.53 26.79 -28.05
N ALA A 720 2.08 27.92 -27.59
CA ALA A 720 1.59 29.26 -27.90
C ALA A 720 1.79 29.63 -29.38
N LYS A 721 2.91 29.21 -30.00
CA LYS A 721 3.19 29.46 -31.42
C LYS A 721 2.68 28.36 -32.38
N LYS A 722 2.04 27.30 -31.88
CA LYS A 722 1.54 26.12 -32.64
C LYS A 722 2.59 25.51 -33.60
N SER A 723 3.86 25.50 -33.19
CA SER A 723 4.97 24.92 -33.95
C SER A 723 5.29 23.51 -33.43
N LYS A 724 5.53 22.55 -34.34
CA LYS A 724 6.04 21.21 -33.99
C LYS A 724 7.57 21.17 -33.85
N GLY A 725 8.27 22.18 -34.39
CA GLY A 725 9.74 22.30 -34.36
C GLY A 725 10.22 23.43 -33.46
N GLU A 726 11.53 23.48 -33.25
CA GLU A 726 12.23 24.55 -32.52
C GLU A 726 11.88 25.93 -33.10
N THR A 727 11.51 26.87 -32.24
CA THR A 727 11.11 28.23 -32.65
C THR A 727 12.32 29.17 -32.75
N GLU A 728 12.24 30.25 -33.54
CA GLU A 728 13.34 31.24 -33.63
C GLU A 728 13.69 31.85 -32.26
N ASP A 729 12.70 32.01 -31.36
CA ASP A 729 12.91 32.47 -29.98
C ASP A 729 13.72 31.47 -29.16
N GLU A 730 13.52 30.16 -29.35
CA GLU A 730 14.30 29.11 -28.69
C GLU A 730 15.75 29.09 -29.17
N ARG A 731 15.97 29.35 -30.47
CA ARG A 731 17.34 29.48 -31.01
C ARG A 731 18.05 30.71 -30.46
N ASP A 732 17.39 31.85 -30.37
CA ASP A 732 17.97 33.06 -29.76
C ASP A 732 18.26 32.86 -28.27
N ILE A 733 17.37 32.21 -27.52
CA ILE A 733 17.61 31.85 -26.11
C ILE A 733 18.83 30.92 -25.99
N ASN A 734 18.90 29.85 -26.78
CA ASN A 734 20.03 28.92 -26.77
C ASN A 734 21.36 29.62 -27.10
N VAL A 735 21.37 30.53 -28.07
CA VAL A 735 22.57 31.31 -28.43
C VAL A 735 22.98 32.26 -27.30
N ARG A 736 22.02 32.92 -26.63
CA ARG A 736 22.31 33.77 -25.46
C ARG A 736 22.82 32.96 -24.28
N GLU A 737 22.22 31.81 -23.99
CA GLU A 737 22.67 30.89 -22.95
C GLU A 737 24.10 30.38 -23.22
N LEU A 738 24.39 29.96 -24.45
CA LEU A 738 25.75 29.55 -24.85
C LEU A 738 26.76 30.69 -24.75
N ARG A 739 26.34 31.92 -25.09
CA ARG A 739 27.19 33.11 -24.96
C ARG A 739 27.47 33.45 -23.50
N ASP A 740 26.48 33.38 -22.63
CA ASP A 740 26.64 33.69 -21.21
C ASP A 740 27.36 32.55 -20.46
N PHE A 741 27.16 31.30 -20.85
CA PHE A 741 27.95 30.15 -20.40
C PHE A 741 29.43 30.33 -20.74
N ASN A 742 29.75 30.69 -21.99
CA ASN A 742 31.12 30.98 -22.39
C ASN A 742 31.72 32.17 -21.60
N LYS A 743 30.97 33.24 -21.37
CA LYS A 743 31.43 34.36 -20.52
C LYS A 743 31.70 33.91 -19.08
N ALA A 744 30.85 33.05 -18.51
CA ALA A 744 30.99 32.56 -17.15
C ALA A 744 32.23 31.66 -17.01
N ILE A 745 32.45 30.73 -17.94
CA ILE A 745 33.65 29.89 -18.02
C ILE A 745 34.89 30.75 -18.16
N ASN A 746 34.87 31.73 -19.06
CA ASN A 746 35.99 32.65 -19.26
C ASN A 746 36.32 33.45 -18.00
N LYS A 747 35.31 33.84 -17.21
CA LYS A 747 35.50 34.53 -15.93
C LYS A 747 36.04 33.60 -14.82
N MET A 748 35.63 32.33 -14.82
CA MET A 748 36.18 31.33 -13.89
C MET A 748 37.64 30.99 -14.23
N LEU A 749 37.96 30.83 -15.51
CA LEU A 749 39.33 30.63 -15.99
C LEU A 749 40.23 31.81 -15.62
N ALA A 750 39.77 33.04 -15.83
CA ALA A 750 40.51 34.23 -15.42
C ALA A 750 40.78 34.26 -13.90
N ARG A 751 39.79 33.95 -13.06
CA ARG A 751 39.97 33.87 -11.59
C ARG A 751 40.92 32.76 -11.16
N ALA A 752 40.81 31.58 -11.78
CA ALA A 752 41.70 30.45 -11.46
C ALA A 752 43.16 30.76 -11.85
N MET A 753 43.36 31.51 -12.94
CA MET A 753 44.69 32.01 -13.34
C MET A 753 45.23 33.09 -12.38
N ASP A 754 44.35 33.94 -11.83
CA ASP A 754 44.72 34.94 -10.81
C ASP A 754 45.08 34.30 -9.45
N GLU A 755 44.33 33.27 -9.03
CA GLU A 755 44.55 32.57 -7.74
C GLU A 755 45.75 31.62 -7.78
N HIS A 756 46.06 31.06 -8.95
CA HIS A 756 47.16 30.10 -9.15
C HIS A 756 48.00 30.48 -10.38
N PRO A 757 49.01 31.35 -10.22
CA PRO A 757 49.84 31.86 -11.32
C PRO A 757 50.53 30.76 -12.14
N GLU A 758 50.81 29.62 -11.49
CA GLU A 758 51.44 28.43 -12.05
C GLU A 758 50.62 27.79 -13.19
N LEU A 759 49.29 27.95 -13.17
CA LEU A 759 48.37 27.40 -14.17
C LEU A 759 48.30 28.24 -15.45
N THR A 760 48.79 29.48 -15.42
CA THR A 760 48.75 30.41 -16.56
C THR A 760 49.51 29.88 -17.76
N VAL A 761 50.72 29.36 -17.55
CA VAL A 761 51.60 28.88 -18.63
C VAL A 761 51.06 27.59 -19.30
N PRO A 762 50.63 26.55 -18.55
CA PRO A 762 49.98 25.39 -19.14
C PRO A 762 48.69 25.73 -19.89
N LEU A 763 47.81 26.55 -19.32
CA LEU A 763 46.55 26.93 -19.96
C LEU A 763 46.79 27.73 -21.24
N GLN A 764 47.78 28.62 -21.24
CA GLN A 764 48.17 29.38 -22.43
C GLN A 764 48.64 28.48 -23.56
N MET A 765 49.46 27.48 -23.25
CA MET A 765 49.91 26.49 -24.22
C MET A 765 48.76 25.67 -24.82
N TYR A 766 47.82 25.20 -23.98
CA TYR A 766 46.67 24.43 -24.45
C TYR A 766 45.70 25.26 -25.29
N PHE A 767 45.40 26.50 -24.90
CA PHE A 767 44.53 27.38 -25.69
C PHE A 767 45.15 27.69 -27.06
N GLN A 768 46.47 27.90 -27.11
CA GLN A 768 47.20 28.15 -28.34
C GLN A 768 47.23 26.92 -29.27
N GLN A 769 47.32 25.70 -28.71
CA GLN A 769 47.27 24.45 -29.48
C GLN A 769 45.93 24.23 -30.20
N PHE A 770 44.82 24.70 -29.62
CA PHE A 770 43.49 24.62 -30.21
C PHE A 770 43.05 25.89 -30.96
N GLY A 771 43.94 26.87 -31.13
CA GLY A 771 43.65 28.12 -31.84
C GLY A 771 42.64 29.03 -31.14
N LEU A 772 42.45 28.88 -29.83
CA LEU A 772 41.54 29.67 -28.99
C LEU A 772 42.30 30.81 -28.30
N GLN A 773 41.67 31.98 -28.18
CA GLN A 773 42.23 33.10 -27.44
C GLN A 773 41.98 32.93 -25.93
N ILE A 774 43.01 33.16 -25.12
CA ILE A 774 42.87 33.18 -23.66
C ILE A 774 41.92 34.31 -23.26
N PRO A 775 40.99 34.08 -22.34
CA PRO A 775 40.12 35.13 -21.84
C PRO A 775 40.94 36.19 -21.10
N ALA A 776 41.15 37.35 -21.73
CA ALA A 776 41.70 38.51 -21.03
C ALA A 776 40.67 39.00 -20.02
N GLY A 777 41.07 39.16 -18.75
CA GLY A 777 40.20 39.67 -17.69
C GLY A 777 39.55 40.98 -18.12
N THR A 778 38.25 40.96 -18.44
CA THR A 778 37.49 42.17 -18.73
C THR A 778 37.25 42.90 -17.41
N SER A 779 38.19 43.76 -17.03
CA SER A 779 37.94 44.85 -16.08
C SER A 779 36.86 45.75 -16.69
N THR A 780 35.61 45.57 -16.26
CA THR A 780 34.55 46.56 -16.50
C THR A 780 34.46 47.43 -15.23
N PRO A 781 34.63 48.76 -15.33
CA PRO A 781 34.57 49.64 -14.16
C PRO A 781 33.11 49.89 -13.78
N GLY A 782 32.70 49.54 -12.56
CA GLY A 782 31.32 49.75 -12.12
C GLY A 782 31.03 49.40 -10.67
N SER A 783 31.06 50.43 -9.83
CA SER A 783 30.38 50.58 -8.53
C SER A 783 30.92 49.80 -7.32
N SER A 784 31.70 50.55 -6.55
CA SER A 784 31.95 50.37 -5.12
C SER A 784 30.65 50.21 -4.32
N ARG A 785 30.55 49.12 -3.55
CA ARG A 785 29.75 49.11 -2.32
C ARG A 785 30.47 48.34 -1.22
N SER A 786 30.86 49.12 -0.22
CA SER A 786 31.51 48.80 1.04
C SER A 786 30.75 47.72 1.82
N GLY A 787 31.48 46.81 2.47
CA GLY A 787 30.89 45.75 3.28
C GLY A 787 31.90 45.02 4.19
N SER A 788 32.43 45.75 5.17
CA SER A 788 32.80 45.30 6.52
C SER A 788 33.45 43.91 6.71
N SER A 789 34.76 43.90 6.87
CA SER A 789 35.51 42.79 7.48
C SER A 789 35.26 42.77 8.99
N ARG A 790 34.51 41.79 9.48
CA ARG A 790 34.47 41.44 10.91
C ARG A 790 35.49 40.34 11.18
N SER A 791 36.64 40.73 11.69
CA SER A 791 37.57 39.86 12.38
C SER A 791 36.92 39.37 13.69
N SER A 792 36.93 38.06 13.92
CA SER A 792 36.71 37.48 15.25
C SER A 792 37.96 36.70 15.62
N ILE A 793 38.81 37.36 16.40
CA ILE A 793 39.79 36.74 17.29
C ILE A 793 38.99 36.16 18.45
N SER A 794 39.12 34.85 18.70
CA SER A 794 38.79 34.28 20.01
C SER A 794 39.93 33.39 20.48
N SER A 795 40.64 33.96 21.44
CA SER A 795 41.55 33.40 22.42
C SER A 795 41.30 31.94 22.85
N ILE A 796 42.39 31.18 22.87
CA ILE A 796 42.92 30.40 24.00
C ILE A 796 41.92 30.14 25.14
N ARG A 797 41.49 28.88 25.27
CA ARG A 797 41.87 28.05 26.42
C ARG A 797 41.80 26.56 26.07
#